data_AF-A0A838B650-F1
#
_entry.id   AF-A0A838B650-F1
#
_cell.length_a   1.000
_cell.length_b   1.000
_cell.length_c   1.000
_cell.angle_alpha   90.00
_cell.angle_beta   90.00
_cell.angle_gamma   90.00
#
_symmetry.space_group_name_H-M   'P 1'
#
loop_
_entity.id
_entity.type
_entity.pdbx_description
1 polymer ?
#
loop_
_entity_poly.entity_id
_entity_poly.type
_entity_poly.pdbx_seq_one_letter_code
_entity_poly.pdbx_strand_id
1 'polypeptide(L)'
;MPSEQRAALVQTPVGAELLTFTHLVGRDEISRCLAYTVGFVSTNADIDPLKMLGGVVSIEGEADPKRWFSGLISEFRLTRIEDRLAYYEAVVRPWLWFLGNTTDCRIFQDKSVVEIVEEIFSKYGGIAKFEKRLQGSYPPREYCVQYDESDLDFVQRLLEHEGILYFFEHAEGEHKLILADAISKLKPAPGYETVLYQFEGQGSRRDVEYITEWIPGSAVRPGAYAHTDYDFEKPAADLMAKSAQPFGHKQAAGENYRHPGAHLEVGRGDSLAAIRREEIQAPHMRIAAVGTVRGLFSGCTFKLDGFPRDDQNKEYLVVSAEYRLFDPGYRAGVDTDGENFKVVLGVAPTSVAYRPPRITARPIMRGPQTATVVGPSGEEIFTDKYARVKVQFHWDRLGKKDQKSSCFVRVSQTWAGSGWGFIQIPRIGQEVIVDFIEGNPDLPIITGRVYNASQMPPYGLPGNATQSGWKSNSSKGGGGYNELMFEDKAGSELVNFQAQKDHHLLIKNDRNKTVQHDQSDRIDNNARHSVGNNLDEDVGNNKTVKVGVDQTTNIGSNDTETVGANRSLKVGSNETINIGSNSTETIGASHTQAVALVQTVTVGAARVDSVGAAETRSVGAVQTNTIGASRSVTVGAGQSHSIGASDSWSIAAAQSVSIGGGHSESIGGDQSSSVGGGRSATIGADDSNSVSGGFSLSVGKDSNISVTGGETIKVGKKFVLDAADEILLKSGSASILMKSDGTIVIDGKDISVKASGKISIKASSDITMKGSKIGEN
;
A
#
# COMPACT_ATOMS: atom_id res chain seq x y z
N MET A 1 -64.53 -28.47 -76.57
CA MET A 1 -64.37 -28.33 -75.12
C MET A 1 -63.98 -29.70 -74.56
N PRO A 2 -62.73 -29.91 -74.14
CA PRO A 2 -62.35 -31.07 -73.35
C PRO A 2 -62.56 -30.79 -71.85
N SER A 3 -62.87 -31.84 -71.12
CA SER A 3 -63.22 -31.90 -69.69
C SER A 3 -62.27 -31.14 -68.77
N GLU A 4 -62.84 -30.35 -67.86
CA GLU A 4 -62.19 -29.68 -66.73
C GLU A 4 -61.52 -30.69 -65.78
N GLN A 5 -60.32 -31.17 -66.13
CA GLN A 5 -59.36 -31.65 -65.12
C GLN A 5 -58.69 -30.40 -64.55
N ARG A 6 -58.94 -30.13 -63.27
CA ARG A 6 -58.42 -28.96 -62.56
C ARG A 6 -56.89 -28.96 -62.64
N ALA A 7 -56.31 -28.00 -63.34
CA ALA A 7 -54.88 -27.70 -63.23
C ALA A 7 -54.61 -27.14 -61.82
N ALA A 8 -53.49 -27.52 -61.20
CA ALA A 8 -53.15 -27.04 -59.86
C ALA A 8 -53.09 -25.50 -59.86
N LEU A 9 -53.85 -24.85 -58.97
CA LEU A 9 -53.87 -23.40 -58.89
C LEU A 9 -52.51 -22.89 -58.41
N VAL A 10 -51.89 -22.01 -59.19
CA VAL A 10 -50.59 -21.41 -58.86
C VAL A 10 -50.66 -19.90 -58.84
N GLN A 11 -50.09 -19.32 -57.79
CA GLN A 11 -49.89 -17.88 -57.66
C GLN A 11 -48.40 -17.58 -57.76
N THR A 12 -48.05 -16.61 -58.60
CA THR A 12 -46.68 -16.18 -58.81
C THR A 12 -46.57 -14.65 -58.71
N PRO A 13 -45.37 -14.10 -58.44
CA PRO A 13 -45.17 -12.65 -58.36
C PRO A 13 -45.54 -11.88 -59.63
N VAL A 14 -45.52 -12.54 -60.78
CA VAL A 14 -45.84 -11.95 -62.10
C VAL A 14 -47.27 -12.23 -62.55
N GLY A 15 -48.09 -12.87 -61.70
CA GLY A 15 -49.48 -13.24 -61.98
C GLY A 15 -49.66 -14.69 -62.45
N ALA A 16 -50.86 -15.23 -62.24
CA ALA A 16 -51.17 -16.63 -62.53
C ALA A 16 -51.32 -16.95 -64.04
N GLU A 17 -51.49 -15.93 -64.89
CA GLU A 17 -51.72 -16.11 -66.34
C GLU A 17 -50.43 -16.32 -67.14
N LEU A 18 -49.28 -15.91 -66.61
CA LEU A 18 -47.99 -15.96 -67.32
C LEU A 18 -47.24 -17.28 -67.14
N LEU A 19 -47.49 -18.00 -66.04
CA LEU A 19 -46.78 -19.22 -65.68
C LEU A 19 -47.79 -20.30 -65.30
N THR A 20 -47.80 -21.39 -66.04
CA THR A 20 -48.61 -22.58 -65.71
C THR A 20 -47.75 -23.57 -64.93
N PHE A 21 -48.29 -24.09 -63.83
CA PHE A 21 -47.62 -25.11 -63.02
C PHE A 21 -47.39 -26.41 -63.81
N THR A 22 -46.26 -27.07 -63.57
CA THR A 22 -45.97 -28.40 -64.17
C THR A 22 -45.63 -29.44 -63.11
N HIS A 23 -44.81 -29.09 -62.12
CA HIS A 23 -44.41 -30.00 -61.07
C HIS A 23 -43.91 -29.28 -59.83
N LEU A 24 -44.00 -29.96 -58.68
CA LEU A 24 -43.34 -29.61 -57.43
C LEU A 24 -42.62 -30.84 -56.92
N VAL A 25 -41.32 -30.72 -56.69
CA VAL A 25 -40.51 -31.71 -55.98
C VAL A 25 -39.78 -31.03 -54.85
N GLY A 26 -39.92 -31.55 -53.64
CA GLY A 26 -39.14 -31.00 -52.55
C GLY A 26 -39.48 -31.56 -51.19
N ARG A 27 -38.79 -31.06 -50.17
CA ARG A 27 -38.81 -31.63 -48.83
C ARG A 27 -38.97 -30.54 -47.78
N ASP A 28 -39.80 -30.85 -46.78
CA ASP A 28 -39.81 -30.16 -45.50
C ASP A 28 -39.43 -31.12 -44.37
N GLU A 29 -38.84 -30.60 -43.31
CA GLU A 29 -38.43 -31.34 -42.13
C GLU A 29 -38.46 -30.43 -40.90
N ILE A 30 -38.90 -30.98 -39.77
CA ILE A 30 -38.91 -30.25 -38.51
C ILE A 30 -37.50 -29.75 -38.21
N SER A 31 -37.40 -28.45 -37.93
CA SER A 31 -36.16 -27.74 -37.61
C SER A 31 -35.16 -27.68 -38.77
N ARG A 32 -35.67 -27.70 -40.01
CA ARG A 32 -34.93 -27.40 -41.23
C ARG A 32 -35.70 -26.39 -42.09
N CYS A 33 -34.97 -25.61 -42.88
CA CYS A 33 -35.59 -24.79 -43.92
C CYS A 33 -36.04 -25.68 -45.08
N LEU A 34 -37.34 -25.65 -45.40
CA LEU A 34 -37.89 -26.36 -46.55
C LEU A 34 -37.22 -25.94 -47.87
N ALA A 35 -37.33 -26.81 -48.87
CA ALA A 35 -36.86 -26.53 -50.23
C ALA A 35 -37.82 -27.19 -51.23
N TYR A 36 -38.51 -26.39 -52.05
CA TYR A 36 -39.34 -26.89 -53.14
C TYR A 36 -38.78 -26.42 -54.49
N THR A 37 -38.56 -27.35 -55.40
CA THR A 37 -38.32 -27.05 -56.82
C THR A 37 -39.66 -27.07 -57.51
N VAL A 38 -40.07 -25.93 -58.07
CA VAL A 38 -41.36 -25.75 -58.73
C VAL A 38 -41.11 -25.43 -60.19
N GLY A 39 -41.62 -26.29 -61.08
CA GLY A 39 -41.51 -26.10 -62.52
C GLY A 39 -42.73 -25.40 -63.08
N PHE A 40 -42.49 -24.55 -64.08
CA PHE A 40 -43.49 -23.82 -64.82
C PHE A 40 -43.28 -23.93 -66.32
N VAL A 41 -44.35 -23.70 -67.06
CA VAL A 41 -44.32 -23.54 -68.52
C VAL A 41 -45.02 -22.24 -68.91
N SER A 42 -44.51 -21.57 -69.94
CA SER A 42 -45.06 -20.32 -70.45
C SER A 42 -44.92 -20.23 -71.97
N THR A 43 -45.82 -19.49 -72.62
CA THR A 43 -45.63 -19.03 -74.01
C THR A 43 -44.67 -17.84 -74.09
N ASN A 44 -44.34 -17.22 -72.97
CA ASN A 44 -43.42 -16.09 -72.88
C ASN A 44 -42.02 -16.56 -72.46
N ALA A 45 -41.03 -16.40 -73.35
CA ALA A 45 -39.63 -16.72 -73.10
C ALA A 45 -38.84 -15.60 -72.39
N ASP A 46 -39.45 -14.42 -72.21
CA ASP A 46 -38.81 -13.20 -71.70
C ASP A 46 -39.31 -12.84 -70.28
N ILE A 47 -39.60 -13.86 -69.44
CA ILE A 47 -39.98 -13.61 -68.05
C ILE A 47 -38.76 -13.11 -67.27
N ASP A 48 -38.84 -11.85 -66.81
CA ASP A 48 -37.79 -11.21 -66.03
C ASP A 48 -37.57 -11.92 -64.68
N PRO A 49 -36.42 -12.58 -64.46
CA PRO A 49 -36.13 -13.27 -63.21
C PRO A 49 -36.15 -12.34 -61.99
N LEU A 50 -35.80 -11.06 -62.16
CA LEU A 50 -35.74 -10.11 -61.04
C LEU A 50 -37.13 -9.81 -60.45
N LYS A 51 -38.20 -9.95 -61.25
CA LYS A 51 -39.58 -9.81 -60.75
C LYS A 51 -40.06 -11.05 -60.00
N MET A 52 -39.37 -12.19 -60.15
CA MET A 52 -39.69 -13.44 -59.47
C MET A 52 -38.95 -13.57 -58.13
N LEU A 53 -37.66 -13.27 -58.12
CA LEU A 53 -36.79 -13.45 -56.95
C LEU A 53 -37.28 -12.66 -55.72
N GLY A 54 -37.29 -13.31 -54.56
CA GLY A 54 -37.80 -12.76 -53.29
C GLY A 54 -39.33 -12.62 -53.22
N GLY A 55 -40.05 -12.84 -54.32
CA GLY A 55 -41.51 -12.82 -54.36
C GLY A 55 -42.13 -14.12 -53.84
N VAL A 56 -43.40 -14.03 -53.43
CA VAL A 56 -44.17 -15.17 -52.92
C VAL A 56 -44.69 -16.03 -54.08
N VAL A 57 -44.56 -17.34 -53.94
CA VAL A 57 -45.24 -18.33 -54.78
C VAL A 57 -46.08 -19.25 -53.90
N SER A 58 -47.25 -19.66 -54.39
CA SER A 58 -48.16 -20.57 -53.69
C SER A 58 -48.76 -21.57 -54.68
N ILE A 59 -48.62 -22.86 -54.38
CA ILE A 59 -49.14 -23.97 -55.19
C ILE A 59 -50.23 -24.70 -54.38
N GLU A 60 -51.43 -24.87 -54.95
CA GLU A 60 -52.48 -25.71 -54.35
C GLU A 60 -52.14 -27.19 -54.55
N GLY A 61 -52.14 -27.97 -53.46
CA GLY A 61 -51.84 -29.40 -53.47
C GLY A 61 -52.99 -30.33 -53.87
N GLU A 62 -54.14 -29.78 -54.30
CA GLU A 62 -55.39 -30.49 -54.63
C GLU A 62 -55.92 -31.41 -53.50
N ALA A 63 -55.74 -31.01 -52.24
CA ALA A 63 -56.31 -31.69 -51.06
C ALA A 63 -57.69 -31.12 -50.70
N ASP A 64 -58.50 -31.88 -49.95
CA ASP A 64 -59.72 -31.40 -49.29
C ASP A 64 -59.66 -31.70 -47.78
N PRO A 65 -59.53 -30.69 -46.89
CA PRO A 65 -59.48 -29.26 -47.17
C PRO A 65 -58.22 -28.83 -47.93
N LYS A 66 -58.32 -27.70 -48.64
CA LYS A 66 -57.22 -27.18 -49.48
C LYS A 66 -55.90 -27.05 -48.73
N ARG A 67 -54.86 -27.63 -49.32
CA ARG A 67 -53.47 -27.48 -48.88
C ARG A 67 -52.69 -26.57 -49.81
N TRP A 68 -51.87 -25.70 -49.23
CA TRP A 68 -50.98 -24.81 -49.96
C TRP A 68 -49.51 -25.16 -49.73
N PHE A 69 -48.69 -25.02 -50.76
CA PHE A 69 -47.24 -25.02 -50.69
C PHE A 69 -46.74 -23.62 -51.02
N SER A 70 -46.51 -22.83 -49.97
CA SER A 70 -46.20 -21.41 -50.08
C SER A 70 -44.81 -21.09 -49.59
N GLY A 71 -44.12 -20.17 -50.27
CA GLY A 71 -42.78 -19.72 -49.88
C GLY A 71 -42.28 -18.58 -50.77
N LEU A 72 -41.02 -18.22 -50.59
CA LEU A 72 -40.35 -17.17 -51.35
C LEU A 72 -39.37 -17.78 -52.36
N ILE A 73 -39.30 -17.19 -53.55
CA ILE A 73 -38.41 -17.65 -54.61
C ILE A 73 -36.97 -17.22 -54.29
N SER A 74 -36.09 -18.18 -54.07
CA SER A 74 -34.65 -17.99 -53.84
C SER A 74 -33.83 -18.06 -55.13
N GLU A 75 -34.26 -18.88 -56.09
CA GLU A 75 -33.63 -19.03 -57.41
C GLU A 75 -34.73 -19.13 -58.46
N PHE A 76 -34.51 -18.58 -59.65
CA PHE A 76 -35.40 -18.70 -60.80
C PHE A 76 -34.57 -18.84 -62.07
N ARG A 77 -34.85 -19.85 -62.89
CA ARG A 77 -34.10 -20.15 -64.12
C ARG A 77 -35.00 -20.58 -65.26
N LEU A 78 -34.66 -20.18 -66.48
CA LEU A 78 -35.14 -20.78 -67.71
C LEU A 78 -34.36 -22.08 -67.94
N THR A 79 -35.04 -23.23 -68.01
CA THR A 79 -34.39 -24.54 -68.15
C THR A 79 -34.28 -24.99 -69.60
N ARG A 80 -35.35 -24.82 -70.39
CA ARG A 80 -35.34 -25.11 -71.83
C ARG A 80 -36.42 -24.33 -72.58
N ILE A 81 -36.24 -24.20 -73.88
CA ILE A 81 -37.27 -23.72 -74.83
C ILE A 81 -37.48 -24.83 -75.86
N GLU A 82 -38.72 -25.31 -75.98
CA GLU A 82 -39.09 -26.44 -76.84
C GLU A 82 -40.55 -26.27 -77.30
N ASP A 83 -40.86 -26.64 -78.55
CA ASP A 83 -42.22 -26.62 -79.11
C ASP A 83 -43.01 -25.30 -78.88
N ARG A 84 -42.33 -24.15 -78.98
CA ARG A 84 -42.86 -22.79 -78.74
C ARG A 84 -43.27 -22.49 -77.28
N LEU A 85 -42.80 -23.31 -76.34
CA LEU A 85 -42.97 -23.11 -74.91
C LEU A 85 -41.61 -22.92 -74.23
N ALA A 86 -41.58 -22.04 -73.24
CA ALA A 86 -40.44 -21.81 -72.36
C ALA A 86 -40.72 -22.48 -71.00
N TYR A 87 -39.78 -23.30 -70.54
CA TYR A 87 -39.84 -24.01 -69.28
C TYR A 87 -38.97 -23.31 -68.25
N TYR A 88 -39.54 -23.03 -67.07
CA TYR A 88 -38.87 -22.37 -65.97
C TYR A 88 -38.88 -23.24 -64.73
N GLU A 89 -37.90 -23.03 -63.85
CA GLU A 89 -37.88 -23.61 -62.51
C GLU A 89 -37.60 -22.53 -61.47
N ALA A 90 -38.33 -22.60 -60.35
CA ALA A 90 -38.07 -21.81 -59.16
C ALA A 90 -37.66 -22.70 -57.99
N VAL A 91 -36.66 -22.27 -57.21
CA VAL A 91 -36.37 -22.85 -55.90
C VAL A 91 -37.03 -22.00 -54.84
N VAL A 92 -38.00 -22.60 -54.13
CA VAL A 92 -38.83 -21.97 -53.11
C VAL A 92 -38.31 -22.31 -51.73
N ARG A 93 -38.12 -21.28 -50.91
CA ARG A 93 -37.57 -21.35 -49.56
C ARG A 93 -38.47 -20.60 -48.58
N PRO A 94 -38.44 -20.94 -47.27
CA PRO A 94 -39.15 -20.14 -46.28
C PRO A 94 -38.42 -18.82 -46.04
N TRP A 95 -39.12 -17.80 -45.55
CA TRP A 95 -38.55 -16.52 -45.12
C TRP A 95 -37.36 -16.71 -44.15
N LEU A 96 -37.42 -17.74 -43.29
CA LEU A 96 -36.34 -18.07 -42.34
C LEU A 96 -35.01 -18.32 -43.06
N TRP A 97 -35.01 -18.92 -44.26
CA TRP A 97 -33.80 -19.21 -45.02
C TRP A 97 -33.02 -17.94 -45.39
N PHE A 98 -33.71 -16.81 -45.62
CA PHE A 98 -33.06 -15.55 -45.99
C PHE A 98 -32.22 -14.95 -44.87
N LEU A 99 -32.41 -15.37 -43.62
CA LEU A 99 -31.50 -15.01 -42.52
C LEU A 99 -30.09 -15.56 -42.75
N GLY A 100 -29.92 -16.58 -43.60
CA GLY A 100 -28.63 -17.12 -44.01
C GLY A 100 -27.83 -16.16 -44.90
N ASN A 101 -28.47 -15.15 -45.47
CA ASN A 101 -27.83 -14.17 -46.35
C ASN A 101 -27.23 -12.98 -45.58
N THR A 102 -27.34 -12.97 -44.25
CA THR A 102 -26.82 -11.92 -43.38
C THR A 102 -25.96 -12.53 -42.29
N THR A 103 -24.71 -12.07 -42.15
CA THR A 103 -23.80 -12.40 -41.05
C THR A 103 -23.53 -11.16 -40.19
N ASP A 104 -23.23 -11.35 -38.90
CA ASP A 104 -22.92 -10.23 -38.00
C ASP A 104 -22.16 -10.66 -36.75
N CYS A 105 -21.62 -9.66 -36.04
CA CYS A 105 -21.08 -9.81 -34.69
C CYS A 105 -21.82 -8.86 -33.75
N ARG A 106 -22.56 -9.42 -32.78
CA ARG A 106 -23.43 -8.63 -31.87
C ARG A 106 -23.63 -9.32 -30.53
N ILE A 107 -23.93 -8.50 -29.53
CA ILE A 107 -24.09 -8.89 -28.14
C ILE A 107 -25.55 -8.67 -27.73
N PHE A 108 -26.14 -9.69 -27.10
CA PHE A 108 -27.43 -9.63 -26.42
C PHE A 108 -27.22 -9.82 -24.92
N GLN A 109 -27.83 -8.96 -24.12
CA GLN A 109 -27.72 -8.97 -22.66
C GLN A 109 -29.09 -8.96 -22.03
N ASP A 110 -29.23 -9.70 -20.93
CA ASP A 110 -30.43 -9.79 -20.11
C ASP A 110 -31.69 -10.16 -20.90
N LYS A 111 -31.56 -11.06 -21.88
CA LYS A 111 -32.65 -11.52 -22.76
C LYS A 111 -32.73 -13.03 -22.81
N SER A 112 -33.95 -13.56 -22.81
CA SER A 112 -34.21 -14.97 -23.08
C SER A 112 -33.92 -15.31 -24.54
N VAL A 113 -33.73 -16.60 -24.84
CA VAL A 113 -33.54 -17.06 -26.23
C VAL A 113 -34.70 -16.66 -27.13
N VAL A 114 -35.93 -16.72 -26.61
CA VAL A 114 -37.13 -16.35 -27.38
C VAL A 114 -37.10 -14.87 -27.73
N GLU A 115 -36.78 -13.99 -26.77
CA GLU A 115 -36.68 -12.54 -27.02
C GLU A 115 -35.56 -12.19 -28.01
N ILE A 116 -34.42 -12.90 -27.93
CA ILE A 116 -33.32 -12.75 -28.89
C ILE A 116 -33.79 -13.12 -30.30
N VAL A 117 -34.44 -14.29 -30.46
CA VAL A 117 -34.95 -14.76 -31.75
C VAL A 117 -35.99 -13.79 -32.33
N GLU A 118 -36.87 -13.24 -31.50
CA GLU A 118 -37.86 -12.23 -31.91
C GLU A 118 -37.19 -10.93 -32.38
N GLU A 119 -36.14 -10.47 -31.69
CA GLU A 119 -35.38 -9.30 -32.10
C GLU A 119 -34.71 -9.52 -33.46
N ILE A 120 -34.15 -10.71 -33.71
CA ILE A 120 -33.62 -11.07 -35.04
C ILE A 120 -34.73 -11.04 -36.09
N PHE A 121 -35.87 -11.68 -35.81
CA PHE A 121 -37.00 -11.74 -36.75
C PHE A 121 -37.57 -10.37 -37.09
N SER A 122 -37.55 -9.43 -36.14
CA SER A 122 -38.04 -8.05 -36.36
C SER A 122 -37.33 -7.33 -37.51
N LYS A 123 -36.05 -7.66 -37.79
CA LYS A 123 -35.28 -7.12 -38.91
C LYS A 123 -35.84 -7.53 -40.27
N TYR A 124 -36.59 -8.63 -40.29
CA TYR A 124 -37.21 -9.23 -41.48
C TYR A 124 -38.73 -9.03 -41.47
N GLY A 125 -39.27 -8.08 -40.70
CA GLY A 125 -40.71 -7.90 -40.47
C GLY A 125 -41.57 -7.70 -41.72
N GLY A 126 -40.98 -7.35 -42.87
CA GLY A 126 -41.69 -7.31 -44.16
C GLY A 126 -42.10 -8.69 -44.71
N ILE A 127 -41.42 -9.76 -44.27
CA ILE A 127 -41.66 -11.15 -44.73
C ILE A 127 -41.80 -12.16 -43.58
N ALA A 128 -41.31 -11.84 -42.39
CA ALA A 128 -41.30 -12.74 -41.25
C ALA A 128 -42.69 -12.85 -40.61
N LYS A 129 -43.26 -14.05 -40.65
CA LYS A 129 -44.49 -14.43 -39.96
C LYS A 129 -44.24 -15.66 -39.11
N PHE A 130 -44.55 -15.58 -37.82
CA PHE A 130 -44.34 -16.69 -36.89
C PHE A 130 -45.40 -16.75 -35.78
N GLU A 131 -45.50 -17.92 -35.15
CA GLU A 131 -46.36 -18.19 -34.00
C GLU A 131 -45.58 -18.97 -32.94
N LYS A 132 -45.78 -18.63 -31.66
CA LYS A 132 -45.16 -19.33 -30.53
C LYS A 132 -46.19 -20.27 -29.90
N ARG A 133 -45.94 -21.58 -29.99
CA ARG A 133 -46.69 -22.64 -29.31
C ARG A 133 -45.81 -23.30 -28.24
N LEU A 134 -45.26 -22.47 -27.35
CA LEU A 134 -44.31 -22.89 -26.31
C LEU A 134 -45.04 -23.24 -25.00
N GLN A 135 -44.56 -24.25 -24.30
CA GLN A 135 -44.99 -24.66 -22.96
C GLN A 135 -43.97 -24.27 -21.89
N GLY A 136 -42.68 -24.29 -22.23
CA GLY A 136 -41.57 -24.03 -21.31
C GLY A 136 -41.36 -22.54 -21.00
N SER A 137 -40.59 -22.29 -19.93
CA SER A 137 -40.07 -20.97 -19.58
C SER A 137 -38.56 -20.94 -19.87
N TYR A 138 -38.09 -19.83 -20.45
CA TYR A 138 -36.71 -19.68 -20.92
C TYR A 138 -36.04 -18.53 -20.15
N PRO A 139 -35.08 -18.81 -19.26
CA PRO A 139 -34.49 -17.77 -18.43
C PRO A 139 -33.69 -16.76 -19.28
N PRO A 140 -33.68 -15.48 -18.88
CA PRO A 140 -32.78 -14.49 -19.48
C PRO A 140 -31.32 -14.92 -19.37
N ARG A 141 -30.56 -14.69 -20.44
CA ARG A 141 -29.11 -14.86 -20.46
C ARG A 141 -28.46 -13.52 -20.14
N GLU A 142 -27.57 -13.49 -19.16
CA GLU A 142 -26.77 -12.29 -18.84
C GLU A 142 -25.98 -11.84 -20.08
N TYR A 143 -25.42 -12.79 -20.83
CA TYR A 143 -24.59 -12.53 -21.99
C TYR A 143 -24.77 -13.62 -23.04
N CYS A 144 -25.03 -13.22 -24.29
CA CYS A 144 -25.17 -14.11 -25.44
C CYS A 144 -24.67 -13.39 -26.69
N VAL A 145 -23.75 -14.00 -27.42
CA VAL A 145 -23.04 -13.39 -28.54
C VAL A 145 -23.36 -14.14 -29.82
N GLN A 146 -23.73 -13.41 -30.87
CA GLN A 146 -23.63 -13.86 -32.26
C GLN A 146 -22.25 -13.43 -32.75
N TYR A 147 -21.42 -14.37 -33.19
CA TYR A 147 -20.05 -14.07 -33.61
C TYR A 147 -19.71 -14.78 -34.92
N ASP A 148 -19.49 -14.00 -35.97
CA ASP A 148 -19.07 -14.47 -37.30
C ASP A 148 -19.91 -15.64 -37.84
N GLU A 149 -21.23 -15.53 -37.63
CA GLU A 149 -22.21 -16.53 -38.06
C GLU A 149 -23.45 -15.83 -38.64
N SER A 150 -24.21 -16.54 -39.47
CA SER A 150 -25.42 -15.99 -40.06
C SER A 150 -26.52 -15.77 -39.03
N ASP A 151 -27.47 -14.87 -39.28
CA ASP A 151 -28.66 -14.72 -38.44
C ASP A 151 -29.43 -16.06 -38.35
N LEU A 152 -29.38 -16.87 -39.41
CA LEU A 152 -30.02 -18.18 -39.45
C LEU A 152 -29.33 -19.17 -38.51
N ASP A 153 -28.01 -19.29 -38.62
CA ASP A 153 -27.24 -20.20 -37.77
C ASP A 153 -27.38 -19.83 -36.30
N PHE A 154 -27.31 -18.52 -36.00
CA PHE A 154 -27.50 -18.00 -34.66
C PHE A 154 -28.86 -18.39 -34.07
N VAL A 155 -29.95 -18.16 -34.84
CA VAL A 155 -31.30 -18.56 -34.41
C VAL A 155 -31.38 -20.07 -34.24
N GLN A 156 -30.93 -20.85 -35.22
CA GLN A 156 -31.03 -22.31 -35.19
C GLN A 156 -30.28 -22.92 -34.00
N ARG A 157 -29.01 -22.55 -33.76
CA ARG A 157 -28.24 -23.12 -32.64
C ARG A 157 -28.83 -22.77 -31.27
N LEU A 158 -29.51 -21.62 -31.17
CA LEU A 158 -30.20 -21.21 -29.94
C LEU A 158 -31.48 -22.03 -29.73
N LEU A 159 -32.31 -22.19 -30.77
CA LEU A 159 -33.50 -23.04 -30.71
C LEU A 159 -33.14 -24.50 -30.43
N GLU A 160 -32.12 -25.03 -31.11
CA GLU A 160 -31.57 -26.37 -30.87
C GLU A 160 -31.06 -26.54 -29.43
N HIS A 161 -30.43 -25.49 -28.87
CA HIS A 161 -30.00 -25.52 -27.49
C HIS A 161 -31.18 -25.47 -26.50
N GLU A 162 -32.25 -24.76 -26.80
CA GLU A 162 -33.43 -24.75 -25.93
C GLU A 162 -34.37 -25.94 -26.17
N GLY A 163 -34.07 -26.80 -27.14
CA GLY A 163 -34.95 -27.92 -27.51
C GLY A 163 -36.26 -27.46 -28.16
N ILE A 164 -36.27 -26.24 -28.70
CA ILE A 164 -37.40 -25.64 -29.43
C ILE A 164 -37.30 -26.12 -30.87
N LEU A 165 -38.31 -26.87 -31.31
CA LEU A 165 -38.45 -27.25 -32.71
C LEU A 165 -39.18 -26.16 -33.48
N TYR A 166 -38.98 -26.14 -34.80
CA TYR A 166 -39.77 -25.29 -35.69
C TYR A 166 -40.23 -26.02 -36.95
N PHE A 167 -41.31 -25.54 -37.56
CA PHE A 167 -41.85 -26.03 -38.82
C PHE A 167 -42.67 -24.92 -39.49
N PHE A 168 -43.27 -25.19 -40.65
CA PHE A 168 -44.03 -24.19 -41.40
C PHE A 168 -45.47 -24.64 -41.63
N GLU A 169 -46.40 -23.75 -41.33
CA GLU A 169 -47.81 -23.87 -41.74
C GLU A 169 -48.05 -22.96 -42.94
N HIS A 170 -48.75 -23.47 -43.95
CA HIS A 170 -48.91 -22.80 -45.23
C HIS A 170 -50.38 -22.42 -45.46
N ALA A 171 -50.57 -21.23 -46.03
CA ALA A 171 -51.84 -20.71 -46.50
C ALA A 171 -51.65 -20.07 -47.89
N GLU A 172 -52.74 -19.69 -48.53
CA GLU A 172 -52.68 -18.98 -49.81
C GLU A 172 -51.89 -17.66 -49.65
N GLY A 173 -50.82 -17.49 -50.42
CA GLY A 173 -49.97 -16.29 -50.39
C GLY A 173 -49.13 -16.13 -49.10
N GLU A 174 -49.07 -17.14 -48.23
CA GLU A 174 -48.39 -17.04 -46.94
C GLU A 174 -47.83 -18.38 -46.44
N HIS A 175 -46.68 -18.32 -45.76
CA HIS A 175 -46.22 -19.38 -44.87
C HIS A 175 -45.79 -18.78 -43.53
N LYS A 176 -46.07 -19.50 -42.44
CA LYS A 176 -45.81 -19.07 -41.07
C LYS A 176 -44.90 -20.06 -40.37
N LEU A 177 -43.84 -19.56 -39.73
CA LEU A 177 -42.96 -20.35 -38.88
C LEU A 177 -43.65 -20.65 -37.54
N ILE A 178 -43.77 -21.90 -37.15
CA ILE A 178 -44.29 -22.29 -35.85
C ILE A 178 -43.13 -22.70 -34.95
N LEU A 179 -42.98 -22.05 -33.79
CA LEU A 179 -42.04 -22.45 -32.75
C LEU A 179 -42.78 -23.28 -31.71
N ALA A 180 -42.32 -24.49 -31.41
CA ALA A 180 -42.92 -25.38 -30.42
C ALA A 180 -41.86 -26.12 -29.60
N ASP A 181 -42.22 -26.59 -28.40
CA ASP A 181 -41.31 -27.27 -27.48
C ASP A 181 -41.96 -28.49 -26.80
N ALA A 182 -43.12 -28.92 -27.26
CA ALA A 182 -43.80 -30.11 -26.77
C ALA A 182 -44.70 -30.70 -27.84
N ILE A 183 -44.80 -32.03 -27.89
CA ILE A 183 -45.69 -32.74 -28.82
C ILE A 183 -47.16 -32.32 -28.62
N SER A 184 -47.57 -32.07 -27.37
CA SER A 184 -48.91 -31.58 -27.01
C SER A 184 -49.28 -30.22 -27.59
N LYS A 185 -48.30 -29.48 -28.14
CA LYS A 185 -48.49 -28.18 -28.80
C LYS A 185 -48.62 -28.28 -30.31
N LEU A 186 -48.40 -29.47 -30.87
CA LEU A 186 -48.60 -29.78 -32.27
C LEU A 186 -50.07 -30.08 -32.53
N LYS A 187 -50.51 -29.86 -33.77
CA LYS A 187 -51.90 -30.05 -34.18
C LYS A 187 -51.98 -31.16 -35.21
N PRO A 188 -53.08 -31.93 -35.24
CA PRO A 188 -53.36 -32.81 -36.35
C PRO A 188 -53.38 -32.06 -37.68
N ALA A 189 -53.01 -32.73 -38.77
CA ALA A 189 -53.23 -32.19 -40.11
C ALA A 189 -54.74 -32.01 -40.36
N PRO A 190 -55.22 -30.81 -40.76
CA PRO A 190 -56.65 -30.54 -40.93
C PRO A 190 -57.30 -31.48 -41.96
N GLY A 191 -58.32 -32.24 -41.57
CA GLY A 191 -58.98 -33.23 -42.44
C GLY A 191 -58.23 -34.56 -42.60
N TYR A 192 -57.09 -34.69 -41.93
CA TYR A 192 -56.23 -35.88 -41.93
C TYR A 192 -55.90 -36.33 -40.50
N GLU A 193 -56.83 -36.10 -39.57
CA GLU A 193 -56.70 -36.53 -38.17
C GLU A 193 -56.51 -38.04 -38.06
N THR A 194 -57.11 -38.80 -38.99
CA THR A 194 -56.92 -40.24 -39.17
C THR A 194 -56.61 -40.53 -40.63
N VAL A 195 -55.57 -41.33 -40.88
CA VAL A 195 -55.07 -41.70 -42.21
C VAL A 195 -55.06 -43.21 -42.35
N LEU A 196 -55.68 -43.69 -43.44
CA LEU A 196 -55.81 -45.12 -43.72
C LEU A 196 -54.52 -45.68 -44.32
N TYR A 197 -54.18 -46.90 -43.93
CA TYR A 197 -53.21 -47.75 -44.60
C TYR A 197 -53.91 -48.71 -45.57
N GLN A 198 -53.42 -48.78 -46.81
CA GLN A 198 -53.91 -49.73 -47.81
C GLN A 198 -52.76 -50.30 -48.63
N PHE A 199 -52.63 -51.63 -48.63
CA PHE A 199 -51.60 -52.32 -49.40
C PHE A 199 -51.92 -52.29 -50.91
N GLU A 200 -50.92 -52.04 -51.76
CA GLU A 200 -51.06 -51.88 -53.23
C GLU A 200 -51.70 -53.07 -53.98
N GLY A 201 -51.89 -54.22 -53.32
CA GLY A 201 -52.60 -55.38 -53.88
C GLY A 201 -54.14 -55.32 -53.82
N GLN A 202 -54.74 -54.43 -53.03
CA GLN A 202 -56.19 -54.23 -52.97
C GLN A 202 -56.58 -53.08 -53.90
N GLY A 203 -56.85 -53.39 -55.18
CA GLY A 203 -57.35 -52.49 -56.24
C GLY A 203 -57.31 -50.99 -55.94
N SER A 204 -56.30 -50.29 -56.49
CA SER A 204 -56.11 -48.84 -56.34
C SER A 204 -57.41 -48.09 -56.59
N ARG A 205 -57.95 -47.48 -55.52
CA ARG A 205 -59.06 -46.54 -55.58
C ARG A 205 -58.48 -45.14 -55.73
N ARG A 206 -58.76 -44.47 -56.85
CA ARG A 206 -58.28 -43.10 -57.14
C ARG A 206 -59.01 -42.02 -56.32
N ASP A 207 -60.08 -42.40 -55.62
CA ASP A 207 -60.99 -41.52 -54.86
C ASP A 207 -60.66 -41.40 -53.36
N VAL A 208 -59.68 -42.17 -52.85
CA VAL A 208 -59.29 -42.15 -51.43
C VAL A 208 -57.78 -41.99 -51.31
N GLU A 209 -57.34 -41.14 -50.38
CA GLU A 209 -55.92 -40.97 -50.06
C GLU A 209 -55.50 -41.93 -48.95
N TYR A 210 -54.37 -42.61 -49.12
CA TYR A 210 -53.89 -43.62 -48.16
C TYR A 210 -52.36 -43.72 -48.14
N ILE A 211 -51.85 -44.34 -47.07
CA ILE A 211 -50.46 -44.79 -46.96
C ILE A 211 -50.37 -46.20 -47.56
N THR A 212 -49.45 -46.41 -48.50
CA THR A 212 -49.21 -47.67 -49.18
C THR A 212 -48.07 -48.48 -48.57
N GLU A 213 -47.03 -47.79 -48.10
CA GLU A 213 -45.88 -48.40 -47.44
C GLU A 213 -45.74 -47.87 -46.01
N TRP A 214 -45.47 -48.78 -45.08
CA TRP A 214 -45.22 -48.45 -43.68
C TRP A 214 -44.10 -49.33 -43.12
N ILE A 215 -42.94 -48.73 -42.89
CA ILE A 215 -41.69 -49.42 -42.55
C ILE A 215 -41.24 -48.95 -41.17
N PRO A 216 -41.71 -49.59 -40.07
CA PRO A 216 -41.32 -49.20 -38.73
C PRO A 216 -39.90 -49.66 -38.40
N GLY A 217 -39.07 -48.72 -37.95
CA GLY A 217 -37.69 -48.95 -37.54
C GLY A 217 -37.41 -48.56 -36.08
N SER A 218 -36.42 -49.21 -35.47
CA SER A 218 -35.92 -48.86 -34.14
C SER A 218 -34.40 -48.97 -34.04
N ALA A 219 -33.76 -48.10 -33.26
CA ALA A 219 -32.31 -48.03 -33.14
C ALA A 219 -31.86 -47.87 -31.68
N VAL A 220 -30.77 -48.52 -31.28
CA VAL A 220 -30.18 -48.34 -29.94
C VAL A 220 -29.72 -46.88 -29.77
N ARG A 221 -30.15 -46.24 -28.69
CA ARG A 221 -29.74 -44.88 -28.30
C ARG A 221 -29.34 -44.84 -26.82
N PRO A 222 -28.40 -43.98 -26.42
CA PRO A 222 -28.10 -43.70 -25.02
C PRO A 222 -29.36 -43.39 -24.20
N GLY A 223 -29.39 -43.90 -22.97
CA GLY A 223 -30.50 -43.76 -22.03
C GLY A 223 -30.32 -42.62 -21.04
N ALA A 224 -29.09 -42.11 -20.92
CA ALA A 224 -28.73 -41.08 -19.97
C ALA A 224 -27.88 -39.97 -20.61
N TYR A 225 -28.05 -38.75 -20.09
CA TYR A 225 -27.20 -37.62 -20.36
C TYR A 225 -26.83 -36.94 -19.05
N ALA A 226 -25.55 -36.60 -18.89
CA ALA A 226 -25.02 -35.92 -17.73
C ALA A 226 -24.11 -34.77 -18.17
N HIS A 227 -24.11 -33.68 -17.40
CA HIS A 227 -23.20 -32.55 -17.62
C HIS A 227 -22.95 -31.78 -16.35
N THR A 228 -21.89 -30.98 -16.34
CA THR A 228 -21.59 -30.07 -15.22
C THR A 228 -21.01 -28.76 -15.75
N ASP A 229 -21.04 -27.74 -14.91
CA ASP A 229 -20.42 -26.45 -15.15
C ASP A 229 -19.65 -25.95 -13.91
N TYR A 230 -19.09 -24.75 -13.97
CA TYR A 230 -18.41 -24.10 -12.85
C TYR A 230 -18.91 -22.66 -12.65
N ASP A 231 -19.39 -22.37 -11.43
CA ASP A 231 -19.76 -21.03 -11.00
C ASP A 231 -18.69 -20.47 -10.06
N PHE A 232 -18.00 -19.41 -10.48
CA PHE A 232 -16.98 -18.78 -9.64
C PHE A 232 -17.56 -18.00 -8.45
N GLU A 233 -18.86 -17.65 -8.48
CA GLU A 233 -19.56 -17.03 -7.35
C GLU A 233 -19.92 -18.07 -6.27
N LYS A 234 -20.04 -19.35 -6.67
CA LYS A 234 -20.33 -20.50 -5.81
C LYS A 234 -19.35 -21.66 -6.11
N PRO A 235 -18.03 -21.49 -5.88
CA PRO A 235 -17.00 -22.40 -6.40
C PRO A 235 -17.05 -23.83 -5.85
N ALA A 236 -17.75 -24.06 -4.73
CA ALA A 236 -17.95 -25.37 -4.12
C ALA A 236 -19.32 -26.00 -4.43
N ALA A 237 -20.18 -25.32 -5.20
CA ALA A 237 -21.49 -25.86 -5.56
C ALA A 237 -21.33 -27.04 -6.52
N ASP A 238 -22.05 -28.13 -6.24
CA ASP A 238 -22.19 -29.25 -7.17
C ASP A 238 -23.22 -28.88 -8.25
N LEU A 239 -22.73 -28.61 -9.45
CA LEU A 239 -23.54 -28.28 -10.63
C LEU A 239 -23.75 -29.51 -11.54
N MET A 240 -23.45 -30.72 -11.06
CA MET A 240 -23.71 -31.93 -11.80
C MET A 240 -25.21 -32.13 -11.99
N ALA A 241 -25.66 -32.14 -13.24
CA ALA A 241 -27.05 -32.40 -13.61
C ALA A 241 -27.16 -33.63 -14.52
N LYS A 242 -28.19 -34.44 -14.30
CA LYS A 242 -28.34 -35.74 -14.97
C LYS A 242 -29.80 -36.08 -15.24
N SER A 243 -30.07 -36.60 -16.44
CA SER A 243 -31.35 -37.19 -16.81
C SER A 243 -31.13 -38.61 -17.33
N ALA A 244 -31.85 -39.59 -16.77
CA ALA A 244 -31.75 -41.00 -17.15
C ALA A 244 -33.14 -41.64 -17.28
N GLN A 245 -33.49 -42.05 -18.50
CA GLN A 245 -34.72 -42.80 -18.82
C GLN A 245 -34.42 -43.73 -20.01
N PRO A 246 -33.74 -44.87 -19.77
CA PRO A 246 -33.43 -45.84 -20.82
C PRO A 246 -34.70 -46.55 -21.32
N PHE A 247 -34.76 -46.85 -22.61
CA PHE A 247 -35.80 -47.73 -23.17
C PHE A 247 -35.63 -49.17 -22.69
N GLY A 248 -36.72 -49.95 -22.73
CA GLY A 248 -36.78 -51.34 -22.24
C GLY A 248 -36.09 -52.38 -23.15
N HIS A 249 -34.89 -52.10 -23.66
CA HIS A 249 -34.09 -53.03 -24.47
C HIS A 249 -32.66 -53.19 -23.93
N LYS A 250 -31.95 -54.24 -24.36
CA LYS A 250 -30.55 -54.47 -23.99
C LYS A 250 -29.67 -53.31 -24.49
N GLN A 251 -28.62 -52.96 -23.74
CA GLN A 251 -27.68 -51.87 -24.08
C GLN A 251 -28.32 -50.46 -24.17
N ALA A 252 -29.46 -50.23 -23.51
CA ALA A 252 -30.11 -48.91 -23.46
C ALA A 252 -29.53 -47.96 -22.40
N ALA A 253 -28.70 -48.44 -21.47
CA ALA A 253 -28.25 -47.67 -20.30
C ALA A 253 -27.02 -46.77 -20.55
N GLY A 254 -26.51 -46.69 -21.78
CA GLY A 254 -25.35 -45.85 -22.12
C GLY A 254 -25.57 -44.37 -21.75
N GLU A 255 -24.51 -43.70 -21.30
CA GLU A 255 -24.52 -42.30 -20.88
C GLU A 255 -23.62 -41.45 -21.77
N ASN A 256 -24.11 -40.26 -22.15
CA ASN A 256 -23.31 -39.20 -22.74
C ASN A 256 -22.98 -38.14 -21.67
N TYR A 257 -21.69 -37.85 -21.46
CA TYR A 257 -21.23 -36.84 -20.52
C TYR A 257 -20.60 -35.62 -21.24
N ARG A 258 -20.83 -34.41 -20.73
CA ARG A 258 -20.25 -33.17 -21.28
C ARG A 258 -19.86 -32.15 -20.21
N HIS A 259 -18.77 -31.44 -20.45
CA HIS A 259 -18.41 -30.18 -19.78
C HIS A 259 -17.95 -29.19 -20.87
N PRO A 260 -18.34 -27.90 -20.82
CA PRO A 260 -19.29 -27.27 -19.90
C PRO A 260 -20.76 -27.54 -20.27
N GLY A 261 -21.66 -27.40 -19.28
CA GLY A 261 -23.10 -27.67 -19.37
C GLY A 261 -23.96 -26.45 -19.72
N ALA A 262 -23.39 -25.25 -19.78
CA ALA A 262 -24.05 -23.96 -20.03
C ALA A 262 -25.20 -23.64 -19.05
N HIS A 263 -24.97 -23.86 -17.76
CA HIS A 263 -25.91 -23.51 -16.68
C HIS A 263 -25.18 -23.23 -15.37
N LEU A 264 -25.73 -22.32 -14.56
CA LEU A 264 -25.20 -21.99 -13.21
C LEU A 264 -26.20 -22.34 -12.09
N GLU A 265 -27.35 -22.89 -12.46
CA GLU A 265 -28.42 -23.31 -11.55
C GLU A 265 -28.81 -24.77 -11.86
N VAL A 266 -28.85 -25.63 -10.84
CA VAL A 266 -29.04 -27.08 -11.00
C VAL A 266 -30.36 -27.42 -11.70
N GLY A 267 -31.48 -26.77 -11.32
CA GLY A 267 -32.77 -27.04 -11.94
C GLY A 267 -32.82 -26.72 -13.44
N ARG A 268 -32.03 -25.73 -13.89
CA ARG A 268 -31.83 -25.45 -15.31
C ARG A 268 -30.95 -26.51 -15.96
N GLY A 269 -29.91 -26.94 -15.26
CA GLY A 269 -29.06 -28.08 -15.66
C GLY A 269 -29.87 -29.35 -15.91
N ASP A 270 -30.78 -29.70 -15.01
CA ASP A 270 -31.65 -30.90 -15.12
C ASP A 270 -32.59 -30.80 -16.32
N SER A 271 -33.18 -29.62 -16.54
CA SER A 271 -34.04 -29.35 -17.70
C SER A 271 -33.28 -29.53 -19.02
N LEU A 272 -32.05 -29.00 -19.09
CA LEU A 272 -31.18 -29.18 -20.26
C LEU A 272 -30.75 -30.64 -20.42
N ALA A 273 -30.43 -31.36 -19.34
CA ALA A 273 -30.07 -32.77 -19.41
C ALA A 273 -31.24 -33.62 -19.95
N ALA A 274 -32.48 -33.31 -19.56
CA ALA A 274 -33.68 -33.95 -20.11
C ALA A 274 -33.85 -33.66 -21.61
N ILE A 275 -33.70 -32.40 -22.04
CA ILE A 275 -33.73 -32.01 -23.46
C ILE A 275 -32.65 -32.77 -24.24
N ARG A 276 -31.43 -32.90 -23.73
CA ARG A 276 -30.35 -33.62 -24.42
C ARG A 276 -30.57 -35.12 -24.50
N ARG A 277 -31.10 -35.74 -23.45
CA ARG A 277 -31.51 -37.14 -23.50
C ARG A 277 -32.58 -37.34 -24.57
N GLU A 278 -33.61 -36.50 -24.58
CA GLU A 278 -34.70 -36.56 -25.58
C GLU A 278 -34.19 -36.32 -27.00
N GLU A 279 -33.24 -35.40 -27.21
CA GLU A 279 -32.54 -35.16 -28.49
C GLU A 279 -31.85 -36.43 -29.00
N ILE A 280 -31.07 -37.09 -28.13
CA ILE A 280 -30.34 -38.31 -28.48
C ILE A 280 -31.30 -39.48 -28.72
N GLN A 281 -32.41 -39.52 -28.00
CA GLN A 281 -33.43 -40.56 -28.09
C GLN A 281 -34.46 -40.31 -29.20
N ALA A 282 -34.59 -39.10 -29.72
CA ALA A 282 -35.60 -38.77 -30.72
C ALA A 282 -35.55 -39.73 -31.94
N PRO A 283 -34.38 -40.12 -32.48
CA PRO A 283 -34.29 -41.08 -33.58
C PRO A 283 -34.40 -42.56 -33.17
N HIS A 284 -34.75 -42.87 -31.90
CA HIS A 284 -34.90 -44.25 -31.41
C HIS A 284 -35.99 -45.01 -32.17
N MET A 285 -37.14 -44.38 -32.41
CA MET A 285 -38.24 -44.91 -33.21
C MET A 285 -38.51 -43.97 -34.39
N ARG A 286 -38.28 -44.48 -35.61
CA ARG A 286 -38.52 -43.78 -36.87
C ARG A 286 -39.18 -44.74 -37.84
N ILE A 287 -40.21 -44.27 -38.51
CA ILE A 287 -40.95 -45.04 -39.50
C ILE A 287 -40.81 -44.30 -40.82
N ALA A 288 -40.44 -45.03 -41.87
CA ALA A 288 -40.57 -44.53 -43.24
C ALA A 288 -41.95 -44.93 -43.77
N ALA A 289 -42.70 -43.97 -44.30
CA ALA A 289 -44.01 -44.21 -44.88
C ALA A 289 -44.11 -43.60 -46.28
N VAL A 290 -44.85 -44.24 -47.17
CA VAL A 290 -45.10 -43.75 -48.54
C VAL A 290 -46.59 -43.77 -48.78
N GLY A 291 -47.11 -42.77 -49.49
CA GLY A 291 -48.52 -42.76 -49.86
C GLY A 291 -48.91 -41.59 -50.76
N THR A 292 -50.22 -41.46 -50.93
CA THR A 292 -50.88 -40.42 -51.75
C THR A 292 -51.53 -39.33 -50.89
N VAL A 293 -51.23 -39.31 -49.58
CA VAL A 293 -51.86 -38.42 -48.59
C VAL A 293 -51.39 -36.98 -48.75
N ARG A 294 -52.25 -36.15 -49.32
CA ARG A 294 -51.94 -34.79 -49.74
C ARG A 294 -51.91 -33.80 -48.59
N GLY A 295 -52.51 -34.07 -47.44
CA GLY A 295 -52.59 -33.12 -46.33
C GLY A 295 -51.42 -33.10 -45.34
N LEU A 296 -50.56 -34.13 -45.33
CA LEU A 296 -49.54 -34.31 -44.29
C LEU A 296 -48.27 -33.46 -44.54
N PHE A 297 -47.79 -32.75 -43.51
CA PHE A 297 -46.60 -31.90 -43.55
C PHE A 297 -45.73 -32.06 -42.30
N SER A 298 -44.43 -31.76 -42.37
CA SER A 298 -43.60 -31.84 -41.16
C SER A 298 -44.11 -30.91 -40.04
N GLY A 299 -44.19 -31.45 -38.83
CA GLY A 299 -44.73 -30.76 -37.66
C GLY A 299 -46.20 -31.01 -37.37
N CYS A 300 -46.96 -31.65 -38.26
CA CYS A 300 -48.32 -32.10 -37.96
C CYS A 300 -48.35 -33.47 -37.27
N THR A 301 -49.48 -33.77 -36.63
CA THR A 301 -49.78 -35.13 -36.15
C THR A 301 -50.89 -35.80 -36.98
N PHE A 302 -50.97 -37.12 -36.94
CA PHE A 302 -52.08 -37.90 -37.48
C PHE A 302 -52.15 -39.27 -36.80
N LYS A 303 -53.32 -39.91 -36.80
CA LYS A 303 -53.50 -41.30 -36.37
C LYS A 303 -53.44 -42.24 -37.57
N LEU A 304 -52.58 -43.25 -37.54
CA LEU A 304 -52.61 -44.34 -38.52
C LEU A 304 -53.75 -45.31 -38.20
N ASP A 305 -54.48 -45.74 -39.21
CA ASP A 305 -55.51 -46.76 -39.09
C ASP A 305 -55.41 -47.82 -40.20
N GLY A 306 -55.82 -49.06 -39.90
CA GLY A 306 -55.84 -50.15 -40.87
C GLY A 306 -54.50 -50.84 -41.17
N PHE A 307 -53.40 -50.54 -40.47
CA PHE A 307 -52.15 -51.30 -40.63
C PHE A 307 -52.26 -52.68 -39.97
N PRO A 308 -51.78 -53.79 -40.60
CA PRO A 308 -51.96 -55.15 -40.07
C PRO A 308 -51.38 -55.40 -38.67
N ARG A 309 -50.39 -54.61 -38.25
CA ARG A 309 -49.78 -54.70 -36.92
C ARG A 309 -50.41 -53.67 -35.99
N ASP A 310 -51.28 -54.12 -35.08
CA ASP A 310 -52.15 -53.26 -34.27
C ASP A 310 -51.41 -52.22 -33.42
N ASP A 311 -50.23 -52.55 -32.88
CA ASP A 311 -49.40 -51.62 -32.10
C ASP A 311 -48.87 -50.41 -32.91
N GLN A 312 -49.05 -50.42 -34.24
CA GLN A 312 -48.74 -49.30 -35.12
C GLN A 312 -49.95 -48.40 -35.38
N ASN A 313 -51.19 -48.79 -35.08
CA ASN A 313 -52.39 -47.97 -35.34
C ASN A 313 -52.60 -46.92 -34.24
N LYS A 314 -51.70 -45.95 -34.17
CA LYS A 314 -51.63 -44.91 -33.14
C LYS A 314 -51.28 -43.55 -33.73
N GLU A 315 -51.13 -42.54 -32.88
CA GLU A 315 -50.77 -41.19 -33.30
C GLU A 315 -49.27 -41.04 -33.57
N TYR A 316 -48.95 -40.36 -34.66
CA TYR A 316 -47.60 -40.06 -35.13
C TYR A 316 -47.41 -38.58 -35.41
N LEU A 317 -46.20 -38.11 -35.14
CA LEU A 317 -45.65 -36.85 -35.62
C LEU A 317 -44.98 -37.08 -36.99
N VAL A 318 -45.29 -36.24 -37.96
CA VAL A 318 -44.52 -36.16 -39.21
C VAL A 318 -43.25 -35.36 -38.96
N VAL A 319 -42.09 -36.01 -39.01
CA VAL A 319 -40.77 -35.40 -38.81
C VAL A 319 -40.25 -34.79 -40.12
N SER A 320 -40.45 -35.48 -41.24
CA SER A 320 -40.07 -35.01 -42.57
C SER A 320 -41.08 -35.47 -43.61
N ALA A 321 -41.26 -34.69 -44.67
CA ALA A 321 -42.10 -35.04 -45.80
C ALA A 321 -41.43 -34.59 -47.11
N GLU A 322 -41.28 -35.52 -48.05
CA GLU A 322 -40.79 -35.29 -49.41
C GLU A 322 -41.96 -35.47 -50.39
N TYR A 323 -42.28 -34.42 -51.14
CA TYR A 323 -43.41 -34.37 -52.06
C TYR A 323 -42.95 -34.49 -53.50
N ARG A 324 -43.77 -35.15 -54.30
CA ARG A 324 -43.73 -35.14 -55.76
C ARG A 324 -45.14 -34.93 -56.27
N LEU A 325 -45.41 -33.74 -56.77
CA LEU A 325 -46.68 -33.34 -57.37
C LEU A 325 -46.43 -33.02 -58.85
N PHE A 326 -47.23 -33.58 -59.75
CA PHE A 326 -47.15 -33.35 -61.20
C PHE A 326 -48.52 -32.95 -61.75
N ASP A 327 -48.52 -31.96 -62.64
CA ASP A 327 -49.69 -31.67 -63.45
C ASP A 327 -49.85 -32.74 -64.54
N PRO A 328 -51.00 -33.45 -64.59
CA PRO A 328 -51.21 -34.53 -65.55
C PRO A 328 -51.18 -34.06 -67.02
N GLY A 329 -51.40 -32.77 -67.30
CA GLY A 329 -51.36 -32.20 -68.66
C GLY A 329 -49.96 -32.02 -69.24
N TYR A 330 -48.91 -32.07 -68.41
CA TYR A 330 -47.53 -31.76 -68.82
C TYR A 330 -46.52 -32.89 -68.53
N ARG A 331 -46.99 -34.12 -68.28
CA ARG A 331 -46.16 -35.30 -68.05
C ARG A 331 -45.59 -35.83 -69.38
N ALA A 332 -44.28 -35.81 -69.58
CA ALA A 332 -43.64 -36.34 -70.79
C ALA A 332 -43.36 -37.85 -70.69
N GLY A 333 -43.97 -38.66 -71.57
CA GLY A 333 -43.57 -40.04 -71.89
C GLY A 333 -44.24 -41.17 -71.07
N VAL A 334 -45.07 -41.97 -71.75
CA VAL A 334 -45.46 -43.39 -71.51
C VAL A 334 -45.77 -43.82 -70.06
N ASP A 335 -46.62 -43.07 -69.35
CA ASP A 335 -47.54 -43.66 -68.37
C ASP A 335 -48.63 -42.65 -67.99
N THR A 336 -49.73 -42.63 -68.73
CA THR A 336 -50.92 -41.83 -68.41
C THR A 336 -51.69 -42.35 -67.18
N ASP A 337 -51.20 -43.44 -66.56
CA ASP A 337 -51.79 -44.10 -65.39
C ASP A 337 -51.00 -43.92 -64.08
N GLY A 338 -49.88 -43.19 -64.07
CA GLY A 338 -49.09 -42.96 -62.86
C GLY A 338 -49.74 -41.98 -61.86
N GLU A 339 -49.57 -42.21 -60.54
CA GLU A 339 -50.06 -41.28 -59.51
C GLU A 339 -49.47 -39.86 -59.69
N ASN A 340 -50.33 -38.83 -59.61
CA ASN A 340 -49.96 -37.41 -59.80
C ASN A 340 -49.41 -36.77 -58.53
N PHE A 341 -49.61 -37.40 -57.38
CA PHE A 341 -49.08 -36.97 -56.10
C PHE A 341 -48.50 -38.16 -55.36
N LYS A 342 -47.28 -38.01 -54.85
CA LYS A 342 -46.61 -38.98 -53.98
C LYS A 342 -45.94 -38.23 -52.83
N VAL A 343 -46.07 -38.77 -51.63
CA VAL A 343 -45.33 -38.29 -50.46
C VAL A 343 -44.54 -39.42 -49.82
N VAL A 344 -43.29 -39.13 -49.45
CA VAL A 344 -42.44 -39.98 -48.62
C VAL A 344 -42.27 -39.28 -47.27
N LEU A 345 -42.71 -39.95 -46.21
CA LEU A 345 -42.77 -39.42 -44.86
C LEU A 345 -41.74 -40.12 -43.97
N GLY A 346 -41.06 -39.33 -43.15
CA GLY A 346 -40.37 -39.80 -41.96
C GLY A 346 -41.23 -39.44 -40.76
N VAL A 347 -41.74 -40.44 -40.03
CA VAL A 347 -42.66 -40.21 -38.91
C VAL A 347 -42.16 -40.86 -37.62
N ALA A 348 -42.67 -40.38 -36.49
CA ALA A 348 -42.29 -40.83 -35.15
C ALA A 348 -43.53 -40.93 -34.25
N PRO A 349 -43.65 -41.91 -33.34
CA PRO A 349 -44.79 -41.96 -32.42
C PRO A 349 -44.84 -40.72 -31.53
N THR A 350 -46.04 -40.17 -31.26
CA THR A 350 -46.19 -39.01 -30.36
C THR A 350 -45.86 -39.33 -28.89
N SER A 351 -45.78 -40.62 -28.53
CA SER A 351 -45.30 -41.09 -27.23
C SER A 351 -43.80 -40.90 -27.00
N VAL A 352 -43.03 -40.60 -28.05
CA VAL A 352 -41.59 -40.28 -27.96
C VAL A 352 -41.44 -38.78 -28.11
N ALA A 353 -40.89 -38.12 -27.10
CA ALA A 353 -40.58 -36.71 -27.19
C ALA A 353 -39.62 -36.43 -28.37
N TYR A 354 -39.87 -35.35 -29.09
CA TYR A 354 -38.99 -34.89 -30.16
C TYR A 354 -38.26 -33.64 -29.72
N ARG A 355 -36.93 -33.65 -29.87
CA ARG A 355 -36.08 -32.45 -29.80
C ARG A 355 -35.29 -32.32 -31.09
N PRO A 356 -35.06 -31.09 -31.57
CA PRO A 356 -34.21 -30.88 -32.74
C PRO A 356 -32.78 -31.39 -32.45
N PRO A 357 -32.14 -32.09 -33.40
CA PRO A 357 -30.73 -32.44 -33.27
C PRO A 357 -29.86 -31.17 -33.36
N ARG A 358 -28.81 -31.08 -32.54
CA ARG A 358 -27.84 -29.98 -32.60
C ARG A 358 -26.87 -30.12 -33.77
N ILE A 359 -27.28 -29.66 -34.95
CA ILE A 359 -26.42 -29.73 -36.16
C ILE A 359 -25.77 -28.39 -36.49
N THR A 360 -26.36 -27.28 -36.04
CA THR A 360 -25.84 -25.96 -36.36
C THR A 360 -24.57 -25.73 -35.54
N ALA A 361 -23.46 -25.49 -36.24
CA ALA A 361 -22.16 -25.31 -35.61
C ALA A 361 -22.20 -24.09 -34.69
N ARG A 362 -21.66 -24.24 -33.48
CA ARG A 362 -21.46 -23.09 -32.59
C ARG A 362 -20.23 -22.32 -33.03
N PRO A 363 -20.24 -20.97 -32.97
CA PRO A 363 -19.04 -20.19 -33.19
C PRO A 363 -17.99 -20.52 -32.12
N ILE A 364 -16.73 -20.57 -32.54
CA ILE A 364 -15.59 -20.83 -31.65
C ILE A 364 -14.59 -19.70 -31.83
N MET A 365 -14.27 -19.01 -30.73
CA MET A 365 -13.19 -18.05 -30.63
C MET A 365 -11.87 -18.81 -30.72
N ARG A 366 -11.20 -18.72 -31.88
CA ARG A 366 -9.99 -19.49 -32.17
C ARG A 366 -8.76 -19.05 -31.35
N GLY A 367 -8.82 -17.89 -30.72
CA GLY A 367 -7.75 -17.33 -29.91
C GLY A 367 -8.19 -16.02 -29.24
N PRO A 368 -7.30 -15.46 -28.42
CA PRO A 368 -7.60 -14.24 -27.69
C PRO A 368 -7.70 -13.03 -28.63
N GLN A 369 -8.46 -12.03 -28.19
CA GLN A 369 -8.65 -10.76 -28.87
C GLN A 369 -8.34 -9.60 -27.93
N THR A 370 -8.06 -8.42 -28.47
CA THR A 370 -7.98 -7.20 -27.67
C THR A 370 -9.33 -6.52 -27.56
N ALA A 371 -9.60 -5.88 -26.43
CA ALA A 371 -10.79 -5.07 -26.20
C ALA A 371 -10.44 -3.82 -25.37
N THR A 372 -11.28 -2.79 -25.45
CA THR A 372 -11.11 -1.57 -24.65
C THR A 372 -11.96 -1.66 -23.38
N VAL A 373 -11.39 -1.36 -22.22
CA VAL A 373 -12.12 -1.30 -20.95
C VAL A 373 -13.06 -0.10 -20.95
N VAL A 374 -14.31 -0.29 -20.52
CA VAL A 374 -15.37 0.72 -20.56
C VAL A 374 -16.14 0.80 -19.24
N GLY A 375 -16.86 1.89 -19.03
CA GLY A 375 -17.68 2.13 -17.85
C GLY A 375 -18.50 3.41 -17.96
N PRO A 376 -19.16 3.84 -16.87
CA PRO A 376 -19.98 5.05 -16.87
C PRO A 376 -19.15 6.31 -17.18
N SER A 377 -19.79 7.29 -17.82
CA SER A 377 -19.17 8.59 -18.08
C SER A 377 -18.75 9.29 -16.79
N GLY A 378 -17.55 9.90 -16.78
CA GLY A 378 -16.97 10.58 -15.61
C GLY A 378 -16.27 9.66 -14.60
N GLU A 379 -16.24 8.35 -14.84
CA GLU A 379 -15.46 7.39 -14.06
C GLU A 379 -14.10 7.10 -14.74
N GLU A 380 -13.06 6.83 -13.94
CA GLU A 380 -11.79 6.27 -14.44
C GLU A 380 -11.69 4.76 -14.22
N ILE A 381 -12.45 4.23 -13.24
CA ILE A 381 -12.42 2.83 -12.82
C ILE A 381 -13.86 2.39 -12.60
N PHE A 382 -14.26 1.30 -13.27
CA PHE A 382 -15.56 0.67 -13.08
C PHE A 382 -15.40 -0.83 -12.87
N THR A 383 -15.62 -1.28 -11.64
CA THR A 383 -15.34 -2.64 -11.19
C THR A 383 -16.39 -3.11 -10.18
N ASP A 384 -16.52 -4.42 -10.01
CA ASP A 384 -17.38 -5.03 -8.98
C ASP A 384 -16.59 -5.70 -7.84
N LYS A 385 -17.30 -6.38 -6.93
CA LYS A 385 -16.73 -7.09 -5.77
C LYS A 385 -15.71 -8.19 -6.10
N TYR A 386 -15.63 -8.63 -7.37
CA TYR A 386 -14.70 -9.67 -7.83
C TYR A 386 -13.58 -9.09 -8.70
N ALA A 387 -13.39 -7.77 -8.71
CA ALA A 387 -12.44 -7.07 -9.56
C ALA A 387 -12.65 -7.31 -11.07
N ARG A 388 -13.91 -7.56 -11.48
CA ARG A 388 -14.29 -7.67 -12.90
C ARG A 388 -14.46 -6.29 -13.50
N VAL A 389 -14.20 -6.15 -14.79
CA VAL A 389 -14.45 -4.92 -15.56
C VAL A 389 -15.33 -5.20 -16.77
N LYS A 390 -15.88 -4.16 -17.39
CA LYS A 390 -16.59 -4.27 -18.66
C LYS A 390 -15.68 -3.84 -19.81
N VAL A 391 -15.89 -4.41 -20.98
CA VAL A 391 -15.10 -4.12 -22.18
C VAL A 391 -16.01 -3.84 -23.38
N GLN A 392 -15.49 -3.15 -24.38
CA GLN A 392 -16.05 -3.14 -25.72
C GLN A 392 -15.06 -3.80 -26.67
N PHE A 393 -15.52 -4.83 -27.36
CA PHE A 393 -14.77 -5.50 -28.40
C PHE A 393 -14.70 -4.64 -29.67
N HIS A 394 -13.63 -4.79 -30.45
CA HIS A 394 -13.42 -3.99 -31.66
C HIS A 394 -14.43 -4.28 -32.77
N TRP A 395 -15.02 -5.48 -32.77
CA TRP A 395 -16.09 -5.88 -33.69
C TRP A 395 -17.49 -5.47 -33.22
N ASP A 396 -17.65 -5.03 -31.97
CA ASP A 396 -18.94 -4.59 -31.46
C ASP A 396 -19.27 -3.18 -31.97
N ARG A 397 -20.06 -3.17 -33.05
CA ARG A 397 -20.54 -1.96 -33.73
C ARG A 397 -21.79 -1.32 -33.09
N LEU A 398 -22.46 -2.02 -32.18
CA LEU A 398 -23.70 -1.54 -31.54
C LEU A 398 -23.44 -0.93 -30.15
N GLY A 399 -22.35 -1.33 -29.50
CA GLY A 399 -21.88 -0.78 -28.23
C GLY A 399 -21.53 0.71 -28.29
N LYS A 400 -21.82 1.43 -27.21
CA LYS A 400 -21.65 2.89 -27.08
C LYS A 400 -20.43 3.31 -26.27
N LYS A 401 -19.52 2.38 -26.00
CA LYS A 401 -18.32 2.53 -25.14
C LYS A 401 -18.67 2.94 -23.71
N ASP A 402 -19.73 2.34 -23.19
CA ASP A 402 -20.26 2.61 -21.86
C ASP A 402 -20.43 1.32 -21.02
N GLN A 403 -21.02 1.44 -19.82
CA GLN A 403 -21.26 0.32 -18.91
C GLN A 403 -22.25 -0.74 -19.41
N LYS A 404 -22.85 -0.56 -20.59
CA LYS A 404 -23.75 -1.52 -21.23
C LYS A 404 -23.10 -2.28 -22.39
N SER A 405 -21.82 -2.06 -22.67
CA SER A 405 -21.15 -2.69 -23.83
C SER A 405 -20.94 -4.19 -23.68
N SER A 406 -20.70 -4.69 -22.46
CA SER A 406 -20.54 -6.13 -22.18
C SER A 406 -21.06 -6.53 -20.80
N CYS A 407 -21.07 -7.84 -20.52
CA CYS A 407 -21.14 -8.36 -19.16
C CYS A 407 -19.88 -8.00 -18.36
N PHE A 408 -19.88 -8.29 -17.07
CA PHE A 408 -18.67 -8.18 -16.25
C PHE A 408 -17.70 -9.33 -16.56
N VAL A 409 -16.50 -8.98 -17.01
CA VAL A 409 -15.44 -9.91 -17.40
C VAL A 409 -14.40 -10.03 -16.30
N ARG A 410 -14.09 -11.26 -15.89
CA ARG A 410 -13.04 -11.54 -14.89
C ARG A 410 -11.67 -11.16 -15.42
N VAL A 411 -10.83 -10.62 -14.54
CA VAL A 411 -9.47 -10.18 -14.86
C VAL A 411 -8.47 -11.09 -14.18
N SER A 412 -7.66 -11.77 -14.97
CA SER A 412 -6.49 -12.52 -14.51
C SER A 412 -5.57 -11.59 -13.71
N GLN A 413 -5.09 -12.09 -12.56
CA GLN A 413 -4.16 -11.38 -11.69
C GLN A 413 -2.84 -12.15 -11.64
N THR A 414 -1.74 -11.45 -11.40
CA THR A 414 -0.41 -12.04 -11.26
C THR A 414 -0.34 -13.08 -10.14
N TRP A 415 -1.08 -12.86 -9.04
CA TRP A 415 -1.20 -13.81 -7.92
C TRP A 415 -2.53 -13.58 -7.20
N ALA A 416 -3.34 -14.61 -7.00
CA ALA A 416 -4.65 -14.48 -6.36
C ALA A 416 -4.88 -15.60 -5.34
N GLY A 417 -5.14 -15.22 -4.08
CA GLY A 417 -5.45 -16.11 -2.97
C GLY A 417 -6.65 -15.63 -2.15
N SER A 418 -7.05 -16.42 -1.14
CA SER A 418 -8.21 -16.12 -0.29
C SER A 418 -7.91 -14.95 0.67
N GLY A 419 -8.20 -13.72 0.23
CA GLY A 419 -7.99 -12.50 1.01
C GLY A 419 -6.59 -11.89 0.89
N TRP A 420 -5.78 -12.34 -0.07
CA TRP A 420 -4.41 -11.86 -0.31
C TRP A 420 -4.02 -12.06 -1.79
N GLY A 421 -3.04 -11.30 -2.29
CA GLY A 421 -2.55 -11.40 -3.67
C GLY A 421 -2.26 -10.03 -4.31
N PHE A 422 -2.06 -10.04 -5.62
CA PHE A 422 -1.93 -8.83 -6.44
C PHE A 422 -3.30 -8.40 -6.98
N ILE A 423 -3.57 -7.10 -6.94
CA ILE A 423 -4.72 -6.50 -7.58
C ILE A 423 -4.25 -5.28 -8.37
N GLN A 424 -4.28 -5.41 -9.69
CA GLN A 424 -4.28 -4.26 -10.59
C GLN A 424 -5.61 -4.30 -11.33
N ILE A 425 -6.43 -3.26 -11.26
CA ILE A 425 -7.72 -3.20 -11.96
C ILE A 425 -7.52 -2.45 -13.28
N PRO A 426 -7.92 -3.00 -14.44
CA PRO A 426 -7.90 -2.25 -15.70
C PRO A 426 -8.77 -1.01 -15.60
N ARG A 427 -8.24 0.13 -16.06
CA ARG A 427 -8.97 1.41 -16.06
C ARG A 427 -9.70 1.63 -17.37
N ILE A 428 -10.76 2.43 -17.34
CA ILE A 428 -11.53 2.80 -18.53
C ILE A 428 -10.59 3.44 -19.57
N GLY A 429 -10.71 2.99 -20.82
CA GLY A 429 -9.84 3.39 -21.93
C GLY A 429 -8.58 2.54 -22.13
N GLN A 430 -8.20 1.70 -21.16
CA GLN A 430 -7.07 0.78 -21.33
C GLN A 430 -7.40 -0.39 -22.25
N GLU A 431 -6.39 -0.91 -22.94
CA GLU A 431 -6.51 -2.08 -23.80
C GLU A 431 -6.12 -3.36 -23.04
N VAL A 432 -6.97 -4.37 -23.14
CA VAL A 432 -6.82 -5.67 -22.47
C VAL A 432 -6.91 -6.80 -23.48
N ILE A 433 -6.22 -7.90 -23.19
CA ILE A 433 -6.34 -9.16 -23.93
C ILE A 433 -7.45 -9.98 -23.28
N VAL A 434 -8.43 -10.38 -24.06
CA VAL A 434 -9.58 -11.18 -23.68
C VAL A 434 -9.48 -12.55 -24.37
N ASP A 435 -9.42 -13.60 -23.57
CA ASP A 435 -9.58 -14.97 -24.00
C ASP A 435 -11.01 -15.46 -23.70
N PHE A 436 -11.36 -16.66 -24.16
CA PHE A 436 -12.71 -17.19 -24.10
C PHE A 436 -12.68 -18.63 -23.61
N ILE A 437 -13.34 -18.91 -22.49
CA ILE A 437 -13.34 -20.24 -21.87
C ILE A 437 -13.96 -21.25 -22.86
N GLU A 438 -13.23 -22.34 -23.17
CA GLU A 438 -13.61 -23.33 -24.20
C GLU A 438 -13.82 -22.74 -25.61
N GLY A 439 -13.23 -21.56 -25.87
CA GLY A 439 -13.46 -20.80 -27.09
C GLY A 439 -14.90 -20.29 -27.24
N ASN A 440 -15.71 -20.29 -26.17
CA ASN A 440 -17.10 -19.87 -26.23
C ASN A 440 -17.20 -18.32 -26.20
N PRO A 441 -17.75 -17.66 -27.24
CA PRO A 441 -17.92 -16.20 -27.26
C PRO A 441 -18.71 -15.64 -26.06
N ASP A 442 -19.58 -16.45 -25.45
CA ASP A 442 -20.39 -16.07 -24.30
C ASP A 442 -19.60 -16.05 -22.97
N LEU A 443 -18.36 -16.56 -22.94
CA LEU A 443 -17.55 -16.73 -21.72
C LEU A 443 -16.20 -16.01 -21.79
N PRO A 444 -16.18 -14.66 -21.91
CA PRO A 444 -14.93 -13.90 -21.95
C PRO A 444 -14.19 -13.90 -20.60
N ILE A 445 -12.87 -13.85 -20.66
CA ILE A 445 -11.97 -13.68 -19.51
C ILE A 445 -10.75 -12.84 -19.92
N ILE A 446 -10.42 -11.79 -19.17
CA ILE A 446 -9.24 -10.97 -19.45
C ILE A 446 -7.99 -11.69 -18.93
N THR A 447 -7.03 -11.90 -19.80
CA THR A 447 -5.78 -12.64 -19.50
C THR A 447 -4.53 -11.77 -19.56
N GLY A 448 -4.62 -10.55 -20.09
CA GLY A 448 -3.46 -9.68 -20.21
C GLY A 448 -3.80 -8.21 -20.48
N ARG A 449 -2.75 -7.40 -20.59
CA ARG A 449 -2.80 -5.96 -20.86
C ARG A 449 -1.72 -5.63 -21.87
N VAL A 450 -1.99 -4.65 -22.73
CA VAL A 450 -1.03 -4.17 -23.71
C VAL A 450 -1.00 -2.65 -23.74
N TYR A 451 0.18 -2.11 -24.01
CA TYR A 451 0.35 -0.70 -24.36
C TYR A 451 0.02 -0.48 -25.84
N ASN A 452 -0.40 0.74 -26.19
CA ASN A 452 -0.68 1.16 -27.55
C ASN A 452 -0.34 2.65 -27.74
N ALA A 453 -0.55 3.21 -28.93
CA ALA A 453 -0.19 4.60 -29.23
C ALA A 453 -0.89 5.65 -28.35
N SER A 454 -2.06 5.33 -27.78
CA SER A 454 -2.77 6.21 -26.84
C SER A 454 -2.45 5.91 -25.37
N GLN A 455 -1.97 4.71 -25.08
CA GLN A 455 -1.56 4.23 -23.76
C GLN A 455 -0.11 3.77 -23.86
N MET A 456 0.83 4.71 -23.94
CA MET A 456 2.26 4.41 -24.10
C MET A 456 2.86 3.81 -22.82
N PRO A 457 3.95 3.01 -22.94
CA PRO A 457 4.73 2.58 -21.78
C PRO A 457 5.18 3.75 -20.90
N PRO A 458 5.36 3.56 -19.58
CA PRO A 458 5.66 4.64 -18.63
C PRO A 458 7.06 5.24 -18.79
N TYR A 459 7.98 4.52 -19.44
CA TYR A 459 9.37 4.91 -19.65
C TYR A 459 9.61 5.22 -21.13
N GLY A 460 10.49 6.19 -21.41
CA GLY A 460 10.79 6.65 -22.76
C GLY A 460 11.52 5.59 -23.59
N LEU A 461 10.79 4.69 -24.23
CA LEU A 461 11.34 3.64 -25.08
C LEU A 461 11.60 4.13 -26.52
N PRO A 462 12.64 3.64 -27.20
CA PRO A 462 13.59 2.60 -26.74
C PRO A 462 14.75 3.12 -25.87
N GLY A 463 14.83 4.43 -25.60
CA GLY A 463 15.96 5.05 -24.88
C GLY A 463 16.21 4.49 -23.47
N ASN A 464 15.14 4.11 -22.77
CA ASN A 464 15.18 3.58 -21.40
C ASN A 464 14.87 2.07 -21.36
N ALA A 465 15.43 1.28 -22.29
CA ALA A 465 15.15 -0.16 -22.38
C ALA A 465 15.59 -0.99 -21.15
N THR A 466 16.50 -0.47 -20.32
CA THR A 466 16.98 -1.07 -19.07
C THR A 466 16.11 -0.74 -17.85
N GLN A 467 15.07 0.09 -18.01
CA GLN A 467 14.14 0.43 -16.93
C GLN A 467 12.97 -0.56 -16.88
N SER A 468 12.69 -1.06 -15.68
CA SER A 468 11.54 -1.92 -15.39
C SER A 468 10.88 -1.53 -14.08
N GLY A 469 9.60 -1.80 -13.90
CA GLY A 469 8.93 -1.42 -12.65
C GLY A 469 7.43 -1.25 -12.76
N TRP A 470 6.85 -0.75 -11.68
CA TRP A 470 5.43 -0.46 -11.54
C TRP A 470 5.23 1.02 -11.28
N LYS A 471 4.43 1.67 -12.12
CA LYS A 471 4.04 3.07 -11.99
C LYS A 471 2.53 3.18 -11.95
N SER A 472 1.99 3.73 -10.86
CA SER A 472 0.55 3.99 -10.73
C SER A 472 0.17 5.34 -11.34
N ASN A 473 -1.11 5.70 -11.29
CA ASN A 473 -1.56 7.07 -11.53
C ASN A 473 -2.66 7.39 -10.51
N SER A 474 -2.60 8.55 -9.86
CA SER A 474 -3.66 8.99 -8.94
C SER A 474 -5.02 8.99 -9.65
N SER A 475 -6.09 8.61 -8.94
CA SER A 475 -7.46 8.55 -9.46
C SER A 475 -8.42 9.14 -8.43
N LYS A 476 -9.42 9.94 -8.79
CA LYS A 476 -9.73 10.45 -10.16
C LYS A 476 -9.03 11.78 -10.45
N GLY A 477 -8.89 12.14 -11.73
CA GLY A 477 -8.36 13.41 -12.21
C GLY A 477 -6.83 13.48 -12.19
N GLY A 478 -6.17 12.37 -12.56
CA GLY A 478 -4.76 12.11 -12.27
C GLY A 478 -3.78 13.27 -12.54
N GLY A 479 -2.81 13.42 -11.63
CA GLY A 479 -1.74 14.44 -11.65
C GLY A 479 -0.53 14.07 -10.76
N GLY A 480 -0.41 12.80 -10.40
CA GLY A 480 0.62 12.26 -9.49
C GLY A 480 0.67 10.73 -9.55
N TYR A 481 1.73 10.12 -9.00
CA TYR A 481 1.95 8.67 -9.08
C TYR A 481 2.80 8.12 -7.94
N ASN A 482 2.57 6.85 -7.62
CA ASN A 482 3.49 6.02 -6.85
C ASN A 482 4.30 5.16 -7.83
N GLU A 483 5.55 4.88 -7.50
CA GLU A 483 6.45 4.13 -8.38
C GLU A 483 7.43 3.26 -7.60
N LEU A 484 7.66 2.06 -8.11
CA LEU A 484 8.83 1.24 -7.83
C LEU A 484 9.49 0.92 -9.17
N MET A 485 10.68 1.47 -9.41
CA MET A 485 11.42 1.33 -10.66
C MET A 485 12.83 0.81 -10.39
N PHE A 486 13.28 -0.10 -11.26
CA PHE A 486 14.61 -0.66 -11.32
C PHE A 486 15.26 -0.23 -12.64
N GLU A 487 16.44 0.40 -12.53
CA GLU A 487 17.32 0.75 -13.64
C GLU A 487 18.51 -0.21 -13.62
N ASP A 488 18.64 -1.02 -14.67
CA ASP A 488 19.70 -2.02 -14.81
C ASP A 488 20.82 -1.56 -15.76
N LYS A 489 20.93 -0.25 -16.03
CA LYS A 489 22.04 0.31 -16.80
C LYS A 489 23.35 0.19 -16.01
N ALA A 490 24.27 -0.63 -16.51
CA ALA A 490 25.57 -0.89 -15.88
C ALA A 490 26.35 0.39 -15.52
N GLY A 491 26.78 0.49 -14.26
CA GLY A 491 27.49 1.66 -13.72
C GLY A 491 26.59 2.86 -13.41
N SER A 492 25.28 2.71 -13.50
CA SER A 492 24.26 3.71 -13.20
C SER A 492 22.98 3.07 -12.65
N GLU A 493 23.11 1.90 -12.02
CA GLU A 493 22.00 1.13 -11.47
C GLU A 493 21.26 1.93 -10.39
N LEU A 494 19.93 1.86 -10.39
CA LEU A 494 19.09 2.60 -9.45
C LEU A 494 17.84 1.81 -9.11
N VAL A 495 17.50 1.80 -7.82
CA VAL A 495 16.13 1.45 -7.37
C VAL A 495 15.45 2.73 -6.92
N ASN A 496 14.46 3.18 -7.68
CA ASN A 496 13.64 4.33 -7.32
C ASN A 496 12.35 3.89 -6.63
N PHE A 497 12.08 4.44 -5.45
CA PHE A 497 10.82 4.25 -4.75
C PHE A 497 10.19 5.61 -4.45
N GLN A 498 9.07 5.90 -5.10
CA GLN A 498 8.33 7.15 -4.95
C GLN A 498 6.95 6.89 -4.34
N ALA A 499 6.64 7.60 -3.27
CA ALA A 499 5.29 7.73 -2.73
C ALA A 499 4.75 9.12 -3.09
N GLN A 500 3.55 9.21 -3.69
CA GLN A 500 2.93 10.48 -4.06
C GLN A 500 2.55 11.34 -2.84
N LYS A 501 2.29 10.69 -1.70
CA LYS A 501 1.84 11.35 -0.47
C LYS A 501 2.46 10.69 0.76
N ASP A 502 1.74 9.76 1.39
CA ASP A 502 2.17 9.14 2.65
C ASP A 502 2.89 7.81 2.37
N HIS A 503 4.02 7.56 3.04
CA HIS A 503 4.70 6.27 3.05
C HIS A 503 4.73 5.70 4.48
N HIS A 504 3.97 4.63 4.71
CA HIS A 504 3.95 3.93 5.99
C HIS A 504 4.74 2.62 5.87
N LEU A 505 5.79 2.47 6.68
CA LEU A 505 6.64 1.28 6.72
C LEU A 505 6.53 0.62 8.10
N LEU A 506 6.01 -0.61 8.15
CA LEU A 506 5.93 -1.42 9.36
C LEU A 506 6.79 -2.69 9.21
N ILE A 507 7.83 -2.81 10.03
CA ILE A 507 8.63 -4.03 10.16
C ILE A 507 8.31 -4.67 11.51
N LYS A 508 7.86 -5.93 11.50
CA LYS A 508 7.40 -6.62 12.72
C LYS A 508 8.51 -7.28 13.54
N ASN A 509 9.72 -7.38 12.99
CA ASN A 509 10.88 -7.94 13.66
C ASN A 509 12.10 -7.05 13.35
N ASP A 510 13.11 -7.57 12.67
CA ASP A 510 14.36 -6.85 12.44
C ASP A 510 14.39 -6.12 11.09
N ARG A 511 14.94 -4.90 11.09
CA ARG A 511 15.29 -4.15 9.87
C ARG A 511 16.80 -3.93 9.83
N ASN A 512 17.46 -4.59 8.89
CA ASN A 512 18.87 -4.35 8.59
C ASN A 512 19.00 -3.41 7.38
N LYS A 513 19.92 -2.44 7.44
CA LYS A 513 20.26 -1.54 6.33
C LYS A 513 21.77 -1.40 6.25
N THR A 514 22.36 -1.72 5.10
CA THR A 514 23.79 -1.53 4.81
C THR A 514 23.92 -0.62 3.61
N VAL A 515 24.68 0.47 3.75
CA VAL A 515 25.01 1.39 2.67
C VAL A 515 26.54 1.45 2.59
N GLN A 516 27.11 1.06 1.44
CA GLN A 516 28.57 0.91 1.30
C GLN A 516 29.29 2.21 0.93
N HIS A 517 28.55 3.23 0.51
CA HIS A 517 29.07 4.56 0.19
C HIS A 517 28.30 5.59 1.02
N ASP A 518 27.54 6.48 0.40
CA ASP A 518 26.89 7.61 1.09
C ASP A 518 25.40 7.36 1.35
N GLN A 519 24.93 7.86 2.50
CA GLN A 519 23.51 8.04 2.80
C GLN A 519 23.24 9.52 3.11
N SER A 520 22.21 10.08 2.48
CA SER A 520 21.74 11.45 2.74
C SER A 520 20.24 11.43 2.99
N ASP A 521 19.81 11.90 4.16
CA ASP A 521 18.40 12.04 4.54
C ASP A 521 18.05 13.52 4.70
N ARG A 522 16.95 13.96 4.07
CA ARG A 522 16.43 15.33 4.17
C ARG A 522 14.97 15.30 4.63
N ILE A 523 14.66 16.02 5.69
CA ILE A 523 13.31 16.21 6.22
C ILE A 523 13.03 17.71 6.27
N ASP A 524 12.07 18.18 5.48
CA ASP A 524 11.82 19.63 5.32
C ASP A 524 11.04 20.26 6.48
N ASN A 525 10.39 19.45 7.33
CA ASN A 525 9.63 19.94 8.47
C ASN A 525 10.09 19.27 9.78
N ASN A 526 9.38 18.24 10.26
CA ASN A 526 9.64 17.64 11.57
C ASN A 526 10.13 16.19 11.43
N ALA A 527 11.18 15.84 12.18
CA ALA A 527 11.63 14.47 12.39
C ALA A 527 11.51 14.11 13.88
N ARG A 528 11.00 12.92 14.18
CA ARG A 528 10.96 12.37 15.54
C ARG A 528 11.58 10.98 15.53
N HIS A 529 12.59 10.79 16.38
CA HIS A 529 13.23 9.50 16.59
C HIS A 529 13.00 9.05 18.04
N SER A 530 12.54 7.82 18.23
CA SER A 530 12.28 7.23 19.55
C SER A 530 12.82 5.81 19.58
N VAL A 531 13.66 5.51 20.57
CA VAL A 531 14.28 4.19 20.78
C VAL A 531 13.87 3.69 22.15
N GLY A 532 13.31 2.48 22.22
CA GLY A 532 12.69 1.96 23.45
C GLY A 532 13.68 1.46 24.49
N ASN A 533 14.84 0.94 24.06
CA ASN A 533 15.87 0.38 24.94
C ASN A 533 17.19 1.14 24.78
N ASN A 534 18.03 0.73 23.83
CA ASN A 534 19.38 1.26 23.64
C ASN A 534 19.54 1.86 22.26
N LEU A 535 20.15 3.05 22.18
CA LEU A 535 20.69 3.64 20.96
C LEU A 535 22.21 3.64 21.10
N ASP A 536 22.89 2.94 20.20
CA ASP A 536 24.35 2.94 20.07
C ASP A 536 24.71 3.62 18.75
N GLU A 537 25.66 4.57 18.79
CA GLU A 537 26.06 5.38 17.64
C GLU A 537 27.58 5.51 17.60
N ASP A 538 28.20 4.83 16.63
CA ASP A 538 29.64 4.88 16.37
C ASP A 538 29.94 5.73 15.13
N VAL A 539 30.84 6.71 15.26
CA VAL A 539 31.24 7.64 14.19
C VAL A 539 32.76 7.68 14.09
N GLY A 540 33.31 7.03 13.07
CA GLY A 540 34.77 6.82 12.96
C GLY A 540 35.64 8.04 12.66
N ASN A 541 35.06 9.20 12.32
CA ASN A 541 35.83 10.43 12.07
C ASN A 541 35.20 11.65 12.74
N ASN A 542 34.26 12.34 12.09
CA ASN A 542 33.66 13.57 12.61
C ASN A 542 32.15 13.47 12.75
N LYS A 543 31.62 13.85 13.92
CA LYS A 543 30.19 14.14 14.14
C LYS A 543 30.01 15.65 14.30
N THR A 544 29.19 16.28 13.47
CA THR A 544 28.86 17.71 13.58
C THR A 544 27.36 17.87 13.81
N VAL A 545 26.98 18.60 14.86
CA VAL A 545 25.58 18.91 15.19
C VAL A 545 25.42 20.43 15.19
N LYS A 546 24.46 20.94 14.40
CA LYS A 546 24.12 22.36 14.34
C LYS A 546 22.65 22.54 14.70
N VAL A 547 22.36 23.22 15.80
CA VAL A 547 21.01 23.52 16.28
C VAL A 547 20.75 25.02 16.13
N GLY A 548 19.61 25.39 15.53
CA GLY A 548 19.31 26.78 15.19
C GLY A 548 18.72 27.63 16.31
N VAL A 549 18.02 27.00 17.27
CA VAL A 549 17.36 27.68 18.40
C VAL A 549 17.80 27.04 19.71
N ASP A 550 17.14 25.96 20.14
CA ASP A 550 17.36 25.35 21.45
C ASP A 550 17.75 23.87 21.34
N GLN A 551 18.73 23.44 22.13
CA GLN A 551 19.02 22.03 22.41
C GLN A 551 18.75 21.75 23.89
N THR A 552 17.90 20.76 24.19
CA THR A 552 17.63 20.28 25.55
C THR A 552 18.06 18.83 25.67
N THR A 553 18.85 18.50 26.69
CA THR A 553 19.33 17.15 26.98
C THR A 553 18.94 16.79 28.41
N ASN A 554 18.14 15.75 28.60
CA ASN A 554 17.71 15.26 29.91
C ASN A 554 18.27 13.85 30.13
N ILE A 555 19.08 13.67 31.17
CA ILE A 555 19.79 12.41 31.47
C ILE A 555 19.30 11.90 32.82
N GLY A 556 18.68 10.71 32.83
CA GLY A 556 18.01 10.17 34.02
C GLY A 556 18.94 9.56 35.08
N SER A 557 20.16 9.18 34.70
CA SER A 557 21.14 8.57 35.62
C SER A 557 22.52 9.21 35.46
N ASN A 558 23.36 8.73 34.54
CA ASN A 558 24.75 9.19 34.40
C ASN A 558 25.01 9.72 32.99
N ASP A 559 25.79 10.79 32.92
CA ASP A 559 26.46 11.27 31.70
C ASP A 559 27.97 11.05 31.87
N THR A 560 28.65 10.52 30.86
CA THR A 560 30.10 10.27 30.91
C THR A 560 30.72 10.71 29.59
N GLU A 561 31.51 11.77 29.64
CA GLU A 561 32.22 12.35 28.50
C GLU A 561 33.72 12.11 28.65
N THR A 562 34.36 11.53 27.62
CA THR A 562 35.82 11.39 27.55
C THR A 562 36.33 12.08 26.28
N VAL A 563 37.23 13.06 26.43
CA VAL A 563 37.78 13.84 25.31
C VAL A 563 39.29 13.63 25.24
N GLY A 564 39.80 13.10 24.13
CA GLY A 564 41.21 12.69 24.01
C GLY A 564 42.24 13.80 23.82
N ALA A 565 41.82 15.00 23.38
CA ALA A 565 42.72 16.13 23.14
C ALA A 565 42.21 17.42 23.79
N ASN A 566 41.24 18.11 23.16
CA ASN A 566 40.75 19.41 23.63
C ASN A 566 39.23 19.42 23.68
N ARG A 567 38.68 19.90 24.80
CA ARG A 567 37.26 20.30 24.94
C ARG A 567 37.21 21.81 25.05
N SER A 568 36.41 22.48 24.21
CA SER A 568 36.24 23.94 24.23
C SER A 568 34.75 24.28 24.33
N LEU A 569 34.38 25.00 25.40
CA LEU A 569 33.03 25.50 25.62
C LEU A 569 33.04 27.04 25.59
N LYS A 570 32.12 27.64 24.83
CA LYS A 570 31.92 29.09 24.79
C LYS A 570 30.43 29.39 25.00
N VAL A 571 30.12 30.10 26.08
CA VAL A 571 28.75 30.53 26.41
C VAL A 571 28.64 32.05 26.22
N GLY A 572 27.69 32.51 25.42
CA GLY A 572 27.57 33.92 25.01
C GLY A 572 26.91 34.84 26.03
N SER A 573 26.18 34.30 27.00
CA SER A 573 25.50 35.09 28.05
C SER A 573 25.74 34.49 29.43
N ASN A 574 24.95 33.50 29.83
CA ASN A 574 25.02 32.92 31.18
C ASN A 574 25.23 31.40 31.11
N GLU A 575 26.17 30.89 31.89
CA GLU A 575 26.29 29.49 32.24
C GLU A 575 25.87 29.32 33.71
N THR A 576 25.06 28.31 34.02
CA THR A 576 24.65 27.99 35.39
C THR A 576 24.86 26.50 35.64
N ILE A 577 25.69 26.19 36.63
CA ILE A 577 25.98 24.81 37.04
C ILE A 577 25.46 24.65 38.47
N ASN A 578 24.52 23.71 38.67
CA ASN A 578 23.97 23.37 39.98
C ASN A 578 24.34 21.92 40.33
N ILE A 579 24.98 21.72 41.47
CA ILE A 579 25.52 20.41 41.89
C ILE A 579 24.94 20.07 43.26
N GLY A 580 24.11 19.01 43.33
CA GLY A 580 23.36 18.68 44.54
C GLY A 580 24.15 17.99 45.65
N SER A 581 25.34 17.43 45.36
CA SER A 581 26.14 16.71 46.35
C SER A 581 27.62 17.12 46.32
N ASN A 582 28.39 16.63 45.35
CA ASN A 582 29.83 16.89 45.28
C ASN A 582 30.27 17.23 43.85
N SER A 583 31.24 18.15 43.75
CA SER A 583 31.99 18.47 42.53
C SER A 583 33.46 18.20 42.81
N THR A 584 34.15 17.46 41.93
CA THR A 584 35.59 17.19 42.07
C THR A 584 36.27 17.50 40.75
N GLU A 585 37.29 18.37 40.82
CA GLU A 585 38.12 18.74 39.69
C GLU A 585 39.57 18.35 40.00
N THR A 586 40.26 17.69 39.07
CA THR A 586 41.68 17.34 39.19
C THR A 586 42.40 17.85 37.95
N ILE A 587 43.35 18.76 38.16
CA ILE A 587 44.11 19.40 37.08
C ILE A 587 45.57 18.96 37.16
N GLY A 588 46.06 18.29 36.11
CA GLY A 588 47.39 17.68 36.11
C GLY A 588 48.57 18.65 35.94
N ALA A 589 48.34 19.87 35.45
CA ALA A 589 49.39 20.86 35.22
C ALA A 589 49.01 22.25 35.71
N SER A 590 48.17 22.99 34.96
CA SER A 590 47.85 24.39 35.25
C SER A 590 46.34 24.64 35.15
N HIS A 591 45.78 25.28 36.17
CA HIS A 591 44.45 25.86 36.14
C HIS A 591 44.59 27.39 36.16
N THR A 592 43.94 28.08 35.22
CA THR A 592 43.92 29.55 35.17
C THR A 592 42.49 30.02 35.11
N GLN A 593 42.09 30.80 36.11
CA GLN A 593 40.76 31.40 36.19
C GLN A 593 40.92 32.92 36.19
N ALA A 594 40.32 33.59 35.21
CA ALA A 594 40.31 35.04 35.09
C ALA A 594 38.88 35.56 35.28
N VAL A 595 38.69 36.47 36.23
CA VAL A 595 37.38 37.08 36.53
C VAL A 595 37.50 38.59 36.37
N ALA A 596 36.72 39.17 35.46
CA ALA A 596 36.91 40.58 35.05
C ALA A 596 36.37 41.61 36.04
N LEU A 597 35.30 41.29 36.78
CA LEU A 597 34.64 42.23 37.70
C LEU A 597 34.71 41.75 39.15
N VAL A 598 33.95 40.70 39.49
CA VAL A 598 33.83 40.21 40.87
C VAL A 598 33.84 38.70 40.89
N GLN A 599 34.72 38.13 41.72
CA GLN A 599 34.65 36.74 42.14
C GLN A 599 34.15 36.68 43.57
N THR A 600 33.01 36.01 43.81
CA THR A 600 32.49 35.76 45.16
C THR A 600 32.61 34.27 45.46
N VAL A 601 33.29 33.93 46.55
CA VAL A 601 33.39 32.55 47.06
C VAL A 601 32.77 32.53 48.45
N THR A 602 31.62 31.87 48.58
CA THR A 602 30.92 31.68 49.87
C THR A 602 31.07 30.23 50.30
N VAL A 603 31.56 29.98 51.52
CA VAL A 603 31.76 28.63 52.05
C VAL A 603 30.98 28.48 53.36
N GLY A 604 30.06 27.50 53.40
CA GLY A 604 29.13 27.33 54.52
C GLY A 604 29.70 26.64 55.77
N ALA A 605 30.78 25.86 55.63
CA ALA A 605 31.39 25.13 56.73
C ALA A 605 32.90 25.42 56.87
N ALA A 606 33.71 24.91 55.94
CA ALA A 606 35.17 25.07 55.98
C ALA A 606 35.75 25.15 54.57
N ARG A 607 36.73 26.04 54.39
CA ARG A 607 37.60 26.08 53.21
C ARG A 607 39.00 25.63 53.64
N VAL A 608 39.58 24.68 52.93
CA VAL A 608 40.95 24.20 53.15
C VAL A 608 41.74 24.43 51.86
N ASP A 609 42.71 25.34 51.90
CA ASP A 609 43.70 25.51 50.84
C ASP A 609 45.00 24.82 51.29
N SER A 610 45.50 23.85 50.52
CA SER A 610 46.79 23.20 50.77
C SER A 610 47.72 23.47 49.59
N VAL A 611 48.90 24.04 49.86
CA VAL A 611 49.86 24.44 48.82
C VAL A 611 51.19 23.75 49.09
N GLY A 612 51.65 22.93 48.15
CA GLY A 612 52.83 22.07 48.33
C GLY A 612 54.19 22.74 48.11
N ALA A 613 54.24 23.93 47.51
CA ALA A 613 55.50 24.64 47.23
C ALA A 613 55.43 26.12 47.63
N ALA A 614 54.78 26.96 46.83
CA ALA A 614 54.68 28.39 47.09
C ALA A 614 53.28 28.90 46.77
N GLU A 615 52.68 29.62 47.72
CA GLU A 615 51.49 30.42 47.48
C GLU A 615 51.90 31.89 47.39
N THR A 616 51.53 32.57 46.30
CA THR A 616 51.72 34.02 46.15
C THR A 616 50.36 34.69 46.02
N ARG A 617 50.00 35.53 46.98
CA ARG A 617 48.81 36.39 46.92
C ARG A 617 49.25 37.83 46.72
N SER A 618 48.93 38.42 45.58
CA SER A 618 49.25 39.81 45.26
C SER A 618 47.96 40.62 45.18
N VAL A 619 47.81 41.63 46.04
CA VAL A 619 46.62 42.50 46.09
C VAL A 619 47.05 43.92 45.70
N GLY A 620 46.48 44.45 44.61
CA GLY A 620 46.89 45.74 44.03
C GLY A 620 46.37 46.99 44.75
N ALA A 621 45.44 46.83 45.69
CA ALA A 621 44.87 47.92 46.48
C ALA A 621 44.77 47.51 47.96
N VAL A 622 43.57 47.44 48.54
CA VAL A 622 43.37 47.07 49.95
C VAL A 622 43.10 45.57 50.07
N GLN A 623 43.86 44.90 50.95
CA GLN A 623 43.49 43.59 51.48
C GLN A 623 42.95 43.75 52.90
N THR A 624 41.68 43.37 53.12
CA THR A 624 41.07 43.33 54.46
C THR A 624 40.83 41.88 54.87
N ASN A 625 41.44 41.45 55.97
CA ASN A 625 41.16 40.16 56.60
C ASN A 625 40.41 40.42 57.92
N THR A 626 39.11 40.14 57.95
CA THR A 626 38.30 40.19 59.18
C THR A 626 38.20 38.79 59.78
N ILE A 627 38.69 38.61 61.01
CA ILE A 627 38.68 37.32 61.71
C ILE A 627 37.67 37.42 62.86
N GLY A 628 36.59 36.63 62.78
CA GLY A 628 35.48 36.72 63.73
C GLY A 628 35.67 35.99 65.07
N ALA A 629 36.64 35.09 65.19
CA ALA A 629 36.88 34.32 66.42
C ALA A 629 38.36 34.20 66.77
N SER A 630 39.12 33.39 66.03
CA SER A 630 40.55 33.18 66.29
C SER A 630 41.36 33.05 65.01
N ARG A 631 42.59 33.56 65.04
CA ARG A 631 43.60 33.34 64.00
C ARG A 631 44.83 32.73 64.65
N SER A 632 45.19 31.53 64.22
CA SER A 632 46.47 30.90 64.58
C SER A 632 47.41 30.95 63.38
N VAL A 633 48.66 31.35 63.61
CA VAL A 633 49.74 31.33 62.62
C VAL A 633 50.91 30.58 63.25
N THR A 634 51.30 29.46 62.65
CA THR A 634 52.46 28.66 63.06
C THR A 634 53.49 28.72 61.93
N VAL A 635 54.72 29.12 62.24
CA VAL A 635 55.80 29.26 61.26
C VAL A 635 56.93 28.31 61.61
N GLY A 636 57.27 27.39 60.70
CA GLY A 636 58.20 26.28 60.98
C GLY A 636 59.70 26.61 60.82
N ALA A 637 60.08 27.68 60.12
CA ALA A 637 61.48 28.04 59.89
C ALA A 637 61.77 29.51 60.22
N GLY A 638 61.08 30.45 59.56
CA GLY A 638 61.26 31.88 59.82
C GLY A 638 60.11 32.70 59.25
N GLN A 639 59.70 33.72 60.00
CA GLN A 639 58.74 34.72 59.56
C GLN A 639 59.47 36.06 59.46
N SER A 640 59.35 36.75 58.32
CA SER A 640 59.85 38.11 58.16
C SER A 640 58.67 39.05 57.94
N HIS A 641 58.65 40.16 58.66
CA HIS A 641 57.69 41.24 58.46
C HIS A 641 58.47 42.49 58.06
N SER A 642 58.35 42.89 56.80
CA SER A 642 59.00 44.08 56.26
C SER A 642 57.93 45.13 55.96
N ILE A 643 57.90 46.21 56.74
CA ILE A 643 56.95 47.30 56.58
C ILE A 643 57.66 48.51 55.98
N GLY A 644 57.16 49.03 54.85
CA GLY A 644 57.83 50.10 54.10
C GLY A 644 57.56 51.52 54.58
N ALA A 645 56.51 51.77 55.36
CA ALA A 645 56.15 53.11 55.83
C ALA A 645 55.90 53.16 57.35
N SER A 646 54.83 52.52 57.84
CA SER A 646 54.51 52.49 59.28
C SER A 646 53.83 51.18 59.66
N ASP A 647 54.23 50.64 60.80
CA ASP A 647 53.56 49.51 61.46
C ASP A 647 53.00 49.97 62.80
N SER A 648 51.76 49.61 63.12
CA SER A 648 51.12 49.98 64.39
C SER A 648 50.37 48.80 64.97
N TRP A 649 50.71 48.46 66.21
CA TRP A 649 50.10 47.37 66.96
C TRP A 649 49.37 47.97 68.17
N SER A 650 48.07 47.72 68.25
CA SER A 650 47.25 48.10 69.40
C SER A 650 46.75 46.83 70.09
N ILE A 651 47.28 46.55 71.28
CA ILE A 651 46.88 45.39 72.10
C ILE A 651 46.09 45.91 73.30
N ALA A 652 44.78 45.61 73.35
CA ALA A 652 43.88 46.19 74.35
C ALA A 652 43.92 45.53 75.74
N ALA A 653 44.42 44.29 75.85
CA ALA A 653 44.38 43.52 77.11
C ALA A 653 45.79 43.16 77.63
N ALA A 654 46.39 42.09 77.12
CA ALA A 654 47.71 41.63 77.56
C ALA A 654 48.56 41.21 76.37
N GLN A 655 49.83 41.59 76.39
CA GLN A 655 50.85 41.07 75.49
C GLN A 655 51.85 40.28 76.34
N SER A 656 52.06 39.00 76.00
CA SER A 656 53.11 38.17 76.59
C SER A 656 54.12 37.83 75.49
N VAL A 657 55.39 38.15 75.73
CA VAL A 657 56.51 37.82 74.85
C VAL A 657 57.46 36.92 75.63
N SER A 658 57.62 35.68 75.18
CA SER A 658 58.57 34.71 75.75
C SER A 658 59.59 34.33 74.68
N ILE A 659 60.87 34.55 74.98
CA ILE A 659 61.98 34.30 74.05
C ILE A 659 62.90 33.29 74.73
N GLY A 660 63.04 32.09 74.15
CA GLY A 660 63.87 31.01 74.71
C GLY A 660 65.38 31.15 74.44
N GLY A 661 65.79 32.10 73.59
CA GLY A 661 67.18 32.41 73.25
C GLY A 661 67.57 33.85 73.61
N GLY A 662 68.62 34.39 72.96
CA GLY A 662 69.05 35.78 73.16
C GLY A 662 68.06 36.78 72.54
N HIS A 663 67.73 37.84 73.29
CA HIS A 663 67.01 39.00 72.78
C HIS A 663 67.99 40.15 72.53
N SER A 664 67.97 40.70 71.31
CA SER A 664 68.77 41.87 70.93
C SER A 664 67.84 42.92 70.35
N GLU A 665 67.74 44.06 71.03
CA GLU A 665 67.01 45.24 70.56
C GLU A 665 68.03 46.30 70.15
N SER A 666 68.03 46.70 68.87
CA SER A 666 68.93 47.72 68.31
C SER A 666 68.09 48.83 67.72
N ILE A 667 68.07 49.98 68.39
CA ILE A 667 67.29 51.15 67.99
C ILE A 667 68.26 52.17 67.40
N GLY A 668 68.06 52.52 66.12
CA GLY A 668 68.94 53.46 65.39
C GLY A 668 68.68 54.94 65.70
N GLY A 669 67.59 55.26 66.40
CA GLY A 669 67.22 56.60 66.87
C GLY A 669 66.99 56.63 68.38
N ASP A 670 66.11 57.51 68.86
CA ASP A 670 65.85 57.64 70.29
C ASP A 670 64.95 56.51 70.82
N GLN A 671 65.36 55.87 71.93
CA GLN A 671 64.50 54.99 72.71
C GLN A 671 63.91 55.77 73.88
N SER A 672 62.57 55.87 73.93
CA SER A 672 61.84 56.43 75.06
C SER A 672 61.04 55.33 75.77
N SER A 673 61.30 55.13 77.06
CA SER A 673 60.58 54.18 77.91
C SER A 673 59.90 54.93 79.04
N SER A 674 58.56 54.89 79.06
CA SER A 674 57.74 55.49 80.12
C SER A 674 56.96 54.39 80.84
N VAL A 675 57.30 54.17 82.10
CA VAL A 675 56.63 53.19 82.97
C VAL A 675 55.80 53.96 83.99
N GLY A 676 54.47 53.95 83.83
CA GLY A 676 53.57 54.68 84.73
C GLY A 676 53.41 54.05 86.13
N GLY A 677 53.85 52.80 86.30
CA GLY A 677 53.87 52.08 87.57
C GLY A 677 55.28 51.86 88.13
N GLY A 678 55.46 50.84 88.98
CA GLY A 678 56.78 50.47 89.48
C GLY A 678 57.63 49.73 88.44
N ARG A 679 58.91 50.08 88.32
CA ARG A 679 59.90 49.28 87.58
C ARG A 679 60.76 48.52 88.59
N SER A 680 60.76 47.18 88.49
CA SER A 680 61.69 46.31 89.22
C SER A 680 62.62 45.63 88.24
N ALA A 681 63.93 45.72 88.50
CA ALA A 681 64.96 44.99 87.76
C ALA A 681 65.73 44.13 88.76
N THR A 682 65.76 42.81 88.53
CA THR A 682 66.57 41.86 89.29
C THR A 682 67.61 41.27 88.34
N ILE A 683 68.88 41.64 88.52
CA ILE A 683 70.00 41.11 87.73
C ILE A 683 70.70 40.05 88.57
N GLY A 684 70.75 38.81 88.09
CA GLY A 684 71.27 37.66 88.85
C GLY A 684 72.79 37.48 88.80
N ALA A 685 73.49 38.21 87.93
CA ALA A 685 74.94 38.18 87.78
C ALA A 685 75.49 39.62 87.73
N ASP A 686 76.15 40.01 86.64
CA ASP A 686 76.72 41.35 86.49
C ASP A 686 75.73 42.32 85.82
N ASP A 687 75.56 43.50 86.41
CA ASP A 687 74.92 44.65 85.75
C ASP A 687 76.01 45.65 85.35
N SER A 688 76.21 45.87 84.05
CA SER A 688 77.22 46.78 83.52
C SER A 688 76.57 47.94 82.76
N ASN A 689 76.67 49.14 83.31
CA ASN A 689 76.28 50.36 82.62
C ASN A 689 77.53 51.07 82.09
N SER A 690 77.68 51.11 80.76
CA SER A 690 78.73 51.89 80.09
C SER A 690 78.10 53.06 79.36
N VAL A 691 78.40 54.28 79.81
CA VAL A 691 77.92 55.52 79.20
C VAL A 691 79.12 56.29 78.68
N SER A 692 79.24 56.39 77.36
CA SER A 692 80.31 57.13 76.69
C SER A 692 80.06 58.65 76.67
N GLY A 693 78.80 59.05 76.80
CA GLY A 693 78.36 60.44 76.95
C GLY A 693 78.21 60.89 78.41
N GLY A 694 77.42 61.93 78.64
CA GLY A 694 77.11 62.40 79.99
C GLY A 694 76.16 61.43 80.71
N PHE A 695 76.53 61.02 81.93
CA PHE A 695 75.61 60.34 82.84
C PHE A 695 75.11 61.33 83.90
N SER A 696 73.80 61.50 83.99
CA SER A 696 73.16 62.36 84.99
C SER A 696 72.17 61.54 85.80
N LEU A 697 72.44 61.43 87.10
CA LEU A 697 71.51 60.85 88.06
C LEU A 697 70.92 61.97 88.92
N SER A 698 69.62 62.17 88.82
CA SER A 698 68.88 63.13 89.65
C SER A 698 67.82 62.38 90.45
N VAL A 699 67.94 62.43 91.78
CA VAL A 699 67.03 61.75 92.71
C VAL A 699 66.30 62.84 93.49
N GLY A 700 64.97 62.90 93.37
CA GLY A 700 64.17 63.97 93.97
C GLY A 700 63.93 63.85 95.49
N LYS A 701 64.34 62.74 96.09
CA LYS A 701 64.30 62.48 97.54
C LYS A 701 65.64 61.88 97.96
N ASP A 702 65.65 60.83 98.78
CA ASP A 702 66.87 60.24 99.29
C ASP A 702 67.54 59.33 98.25
N SER A 703 68.85 59.52 98.05
CA SER A 703 69.72 58.54 97.41
C SER A 703 70.51 57.82 98.50
N ASN A 704 70.29 56.52 98.65
CA ASN A 704 71.02 55.70 99.60
C ASN A 704 71.94 54.74 98.84
N ILE A 705 73.24 54.92 99.00
CA ILE A 705 74.26 54.00 98.50
C ILE A 705 74.85 53.30 99.72
N SER A 706 74.57 51.99 99.84
CA SER A 706 75.14 51.14 100.88
C SER A 706 76.02 50.09 100.23
N VAL A 707 77.33 50.19 100.44
CA VAL A 707 78.33 49.24 99.96
C VAL A 707 78.86 48.48 101.17
N THR A 708 78.62 47.17 101.22
CA THR A 708 79.10 46.30 102.32
C THR A 708 80.56 45.88 102.14
N GLY A 709 81.07 45.90 100.91
CA GLY A 709 82.48 45.69 100.58
C GLY A 709 83.29 46.99 100.56
N GLY A 710 84.37 47.02 99.78
CA GLY A 710 85.14 48.25 99.55
C GLY A 710 84.53 49.13 98.47
N GLU A 711 84.40 50.43 98.73
CA GLU A 711 84.08 51.42 97.71
C GLU A 711 85.37 52.14 97.25
N THR A 712 85.54 52.30 95.94
CA THR A 712 86.66 53.06 95.37
C THR A 712 86.11 54.15 94.45
N ILE A 713 86.31 55.40 94.85
CA ILE A 713 86.00 56.56 94.01
C ILE A 713 87.31 57.04 93.38
N LYS A 714 87.51 56.72 92.10
CA LYS A 714 88.66 57.20 91.31
C LYS A 714 88.21 58.31 90.37
N VAL A 715 88.73 59.52 90.57
CA VAL A 715 88.37 60.68 89.77
C VAL A 715 89.61 61.22 89.08
N GLY A 716 89.59 61.22 87.73
CA GLY A 716 90.77 61.53 86.92
C GLY A 716 91.09 63.02 86.75
N LYS A 717 90.14 63.93 87.08
CA LYS A 717 90.36 65.39 86.99
C LYS A 717 90.08 66.10 88.30
N LYS A 718 88.81 66.43 88.58
CA LYS A 718 88.40 67.18 89.77
C LYS A 718 87.39 66.36 90.54
N PHE A 719 87.71 66.03 91.79
CA PHE A 719 86.72 65.53 92.74
C PHE A 719 86.29 66.68 93.63
N VAL A 720 85.00 66.96 93.64
CA VAL A 720 84.41 68.00 94.49
C VAL A 720 83.43 67.31 95.42
N LEU A 721 83.73 67.38 96.72
CA LEU A 721 82.72 67.22 97.74
C LEU A 721 82.29 68.65 98.10
N ASP A 722 81.08 69.00 97.68
CA ASP A 722 80.45 70.29 97.98
C ASP A 722 79.18 69.97 98.77
N ALA A 723 79.20 70.34 100.04
CA ALA A 723 78.06 70.23 100.93
C ALA A 723 77.82 71.62 101.51
N ALA A 724 76.56 72.06 101.48
CA ALA A 724 76.21 73.42 101.87
C ALA A 724 76.44 73.70 103.38
N ASP A 725 76.37 72.66 104.22
CA ASP A 725 76.38 72.83 105.69
C ASP A 725 77.69 72.35 106.33
N GLU A 726 77.99 71.05 106.25
CA GLU A 726 79.25 70.49 106.76
C GLU A 726 79.76 69.31 105.95
N ILE A 727 81.09 69.14 105.96
CA ILE A 727 81.78 67.94 105.48
C ILE A 727 82.51 67.31 106.67
N LEU A 728 82.01 66.16 107.11
CA LEU A 728 82.62 65.36 108.17
C LEU A 728 83.32 64.15 107.56
N LEU A 729 84.66 64.17 107.57
CA LEU A 729 85.45 62.98 107.30
C LEU A 729 85.75 62.30 108.64
N LYS A 730 85.04 61.19 108.92
CA LYS A 730 85.14 60.47 110.18
C LYS A 730 85.67 59.05 109.96
N SER A 731 86.72 58.71 110.70
CA SER A 731 87.23 57.35 110.80
C SER A 731 87.32 56.99 112.28
N GLY A 732 86.31 56.27 112.78
CA GLY A 732 86.17 55.98 114.21
C GLY A 732 86.05 57.26 115.04
N SER A 733 86.97 57.43 116.01
CA SER A 733 87.02 58.62 116.88
C SER A 733 87.87 59.76 116.31
N ALA A 734 88.58 59.57 115.20
CA ALA A 734 89.35 60.62 114.53
C ALA A 734 88.46 61.31 113.49
N SER A 735 88.55 62.63 113.42
CA SER A 735 87.80 63.39 112.42
C SER A 735 88.55 64.61 111.91
N ILE A 736 88.30 64.89 110.64
CA ILE A 736 88.52 66.20 110.06
C ILE A 736 87.14 66.75 109.74
N LEU A 737 86.75 67.76 110.50
CA LEU A 737 85.49 68.46 110.29
C LEU A 737 85.79 69.79 109.59
N MET A 738 85.16 69.98 108.44
CA MET A 738 85.14 71.23 107.71
C MET A 738 83.73 71.79 107.76
N LYS A 739 83.58 72.94 108.41
CA LYS A 739 82.30 73.66 108.48
C LYS A 739 82.24 74.78 107.47
N SER A 740 81.02 75.20 107.13
CA SER A 740 80.74 76.32 106.23
C SER A 740 81.34 77.66 106.70
N ASP A 741 81.61 77.86 108.00
CA ASP A 741 82.22 79.08 108.55
C ASP A 741 83.76 79.16 108.38
N GLY A 742 84.38 78.13 107.81
CA GLY A 742 85.82 78.05 107.58
C GLY A 742 86.62 77.44 108.75
N THR A 743 85.96 77.08 109.85
CA THR A 743 86.60 76.36 110.96
C THR A 743 86.99 74.96 110.50
N ILE A 744 88.28 74.63 110.68
CA ILE A 744 88.77 73.26 110.52
C ILE A 744 89.15 72.74 111.90
N VAL A 745 88.44 71.71 112.34
CA VAL A 745 88.77 70.97 113.57
C VAL A 745 89.39 69.64 113.18
N ILE A 746 90.64 69.46 113.58
CA ILE A 746 91.33 68.17 113.48
C ILE A 746 91.35 67.59 114.88
N ASP A 747 90.55 66.54 115.07
CA ASP A 747 90.42 65.86 116.35
C ASP A 747 91.00 64.45 116.23
N GLY A 748 91.92 64.12 117.13
CA GLY A 748 92.61 62.83 117.15
C GLY A 748 93.39 62.62 118.44
N LYS A 749 93.52 61.36 118.86
CA LYS A 749 94.21 60.99 120.11
C LYS A 749 95.68 61.42 120.14
N ASP A 750 96.40 61.22 119.03
CA ASP A 750 97.79 61.63 118.83
C ASP A 750 97.90 62.35 117.48
N ILE A 751 98.43 63.57 117.47
CA ILE A 751 98.68 64.33 116.24
C ILE A 751 100.20 64.41 116.05
N SER A 752 100.75 63.62 115.13
CA SER A 752 102.17 63.66 114.76
C SER A 752 102.36 64.38 113.44
N VAL A 753 103.14 65.46 113.45
CA VAL A 753 103.56 66.18 112.24
C VAL A 753 105.05 65.94 112.03
N LYS A 754 105.41 65.31 110.89
CA LYS A 754 106.79 65.01 110.52
C LYS A 754 107.07 65.64 109.16
N ALA A 755 108.10 66.48 109.05
CA ALA A 755 108.52 67.05 107.78
C ALA A 755 109.99 66.77 107.51
N SER A 756 110.32 66.48 106.26
CA SER A 756 111.70 66.33 105.78
C SER A 756 112.37 67.67 105.44
N GLY A 757 111.59 68.75 105.38
CA GLY A 757 112.06 70.13 105.21
C GLY A 757 111.63 71.03 106.39
N LYS A 758 111.58 72.34 106.18
CA LYS A 758 111.10 73.29 107.21
C LYS A 758 109.60 73.12 107.48
N ILE A 759 109.23 72.83 108.72
CA ILE A 759 107.88 73.09 109.23
C ILE A 759 107.77 74.59 109.48
N SER A 760 106.95 75.28 108.69
CA SER A 760 106.68 76.72 108.87
C SER A 760 105.27 76.89 109.42
N ILE A 761 105.17 77.12 110.72
CA ILE A 761 103.91 77.52 111.36
C ILE A 761 103.94 79.04 111.44
N LYS A 762 103.09 79.69 110.65
CA LYS A 762 102.94 81.15 110.63
C LYS A 762 101.54 81.50 111.11
N ALA A 763 101.45 82.25 112.20
CA ALA A 763 100.21 82.86 112.66
C ALA A 763 100.38 84.38 112.63
N SER A 764 99.30 85.11 112.32
CA SER A 764 99.25 86.58 112.40
C SER A 764 99.00 87.10 113.82
N SER A 765 98.63 86.21 114.74
CA SER A 765 98.42 86.49 116.17
C SER A 765 99.19 85.45 116.99
N ASP A 766 98.58 84.83 117.99
CA ASP A 766 99.30 84.02 118.96
C ASP A 766 99.37 82.54 118.55
N ILE A 767 100.57 81.98 118.60
CA ILE A 767 100.74 80.53 118.67
C ILE A 767 100.77 80.16 120.14
N THR A 768 99.66 79.64 120.65
CA THR A 768 99.57 79.15 122.02
C THR A 768 99.86 77.65 122.02
N MET A 769 101.09 77.27 122.35
CA MET A 769 101.44 75.86 122.59
C MET A 769 101.38 75.57 124.09
N LYS A 770 100.45 74.70 124.49
CA LYS A 770 100.32 74.20 125.87
C LYS A 770 100.67 72.72 125.88
N GLY A 771 101.70 72.36 126.63
CA GLY A 771 102.11 70.97 126.84
C GLY A 771 102.78 70.81 128.20
N SER A 772 102.70 69.61 128.79
CA SER A 772 103.31 69.30 130.10
C SER A 772 104.85 69.35 130.10
N LYS A 773 105.48 69.27 128.91
CA LYS A 773 106.92 69.47 128.69
C LYS A 773 107.16 69.90 127.25
N ILE A 774 107.87 71.00 127.04
CA ILE A 774 108.37 71.45 125.73
C ILE A 774 109.89 71.32 125.77
N GLY A 775 110.45 70.42 124.96
CA GLY A 775 111.90 70.21 124.86
C GLY A 775 112.44 70.90 123.62
N GLU A 776 113.35 71.86 123.82
CA GLU A 776 114.17 72.45 122.76
C GLU A 776 115.52 71.74 122.76
N ASN A 777 115.98 71.29 121.59
CA ASN A 777 117.28 70.63 121.37
C ASN A 777 118.03 71.33 120.24
#